data_AF-A0ABC8BLB4-F1
#
_entry.id   AF-A0ABC8BLB4-F1
#
_cell.length_a   1.000
_cell.length_b   1.000
_cell.length_c   1.000
_cell.angle_alpha   90.00
_cell.angle_beta   90.00
_cell.angle_gamma   90.00
#
_symmetry.space_group_name_H-M   'P 1'
#
loop_
_entity.id
_entity.type
_entity.pdbx_description
1 polymer ?
#
loop_
_entity_poly.entity_id
_entity_poly.type
_entity_poly.pdbx_seq_one_letter_code
_entity_poly.pdbx_strand_id
1 'polypeptide(L)'
;MPVAGSDAPPAARSAYYWSTYKDLEPAARRGYLQWLAGGRCDPEASSGYLFMFFHGLERRLLIDSLSDPDARKEIPALREEIERLRTVYHRDFSFCNQASRLLEYLSMPVISGQMYLREPPMESADYYEMPIVLRVALGQMAIDKHPLNASWALSWALTDPNISRGKPVGRCTDLFQRLFRAEYEEQFPDGLKLLRNKTRLWVAYRPSSAYLDVPEIPVGDLPDVSITSATRKKIQLLVQSCASVLAPFSRYMGRNADDLNKHESLEALLLLPVSLWPEYARHELRQLQSEVRTATKLTTLDQLAIRFKSDGAQARNQIVALTKVLEGMHIGMEPDVLAGNRAPKPEDSIVLFVTEPDPGMSRVTVDYNAAVVTLDLASSVATVDRGTSQRAVALLEQHIDSWGHLRISHRTRLKAYMLMQLQQPPNLASLKKKLSSLNQDEKQTIVGCLTHLAHADGAVTPEKVRLLERIYRALRLDPHTLYSNLHGAAAGSQTGPVSTALSATTATGPDKKPGSGIVLDMGRVAQLRRETAEASALLADVFRDDQEDEQQDDKQIAEDDASQDTPDTDAHLHGLDAGHSTFLRLLVSRNQWSRRELEIATAEMALMLDGALEQINDMAFELFDMPVSEGDDPIEINPDILSELAL
;
A
#
# COMPACT_ATOMS: atom_id res chain seq x y z
N MET A 1 39.98 -41.71 -28.31
CA MET A 1 40.59 -40.64 -27.49
C MET A 1 41.11 -41.24 -26.20
N PRO A 2 42.25 -40.80 -25.63
CA PRO A 2 42.82 -41.42 -24.45
C PRO A 2 41.94 -41.18 -23.21
N VAL A 3 41.78 -42.22 -22.38
CA VAL A 3 41.02 -42.24 -21.12
C VAL A 3 41.95 -42.74 -20.01
N ALA A 4 41.93 -42.13 -18.83
CA ALA A 4 42.82 -42.48 -17.73
C ALA A 4 42.53 -43.89 -17.16
N GLY A 5 43.61 -44.60 -16.79
CA GLY A 5 43.56 -45.99 -16.32
C GLY A 5 43.41 -46.18 -14.79
N SER A 6 43.80 -45.22 -13.94
CA SER A 6 43.79 -45.37 -12.46
C SER A 6 42.74 -44.50 -11.75
N ASP A 7 42.45 -44.83 -10.48
CA ASP A 7 41.46 -44.19 -9.60
C ASP A 7 41.93 -42.86 -8.96
N ALA A 8 42.77 -42.08 -9.65
CA ALA A 8 43.03 -40.72 -9.20
C ALA A 8 41.71 -39.92 -9.26
N PRO A 9 41.30 -39.23 -8.18
CA PRO A 9 40.07 -38.46 -8.20
C PRO A 9 40.12 -37.43 -9.33
N PRO A 10 39.03 -37.24 -10.09
CA PRO A 10 39.01 -36.27 -11.16
C PRO A 10 39.37 -34.89 -10.58
N ALA A 11 40.34 -34.20 -11.17
CA ALA A 11 40.57 -32.80 -10.86
C ALA A 11 39.26 -32.05 -11.16
N ALA A 12 38.66 -31.47 -10.13
CA ALA A 12 37.28 -30.97 -10.16
C ALA A 12 37.05 -29.71 -11.04
N ARG A 13 37.92 -29.40 -12.01
CA ARG A 13 37.90 -28.11 -12.74
C ARG A 13 38.34 -28.21 -14.21
N SER A 14 37.91 -29.24 -14.95
CA SER A 14 38.32 -29.40 -16.36
C SER A 14 37.17 -29.56 -17.37
N ALA A 15 35.92 -29.40 -16.94
CA ALA A 15 34.76 -29.47 -17.82
C ALA A 15 33.85 -28.27 -17.56
N TYR A 16 33.93 -27.29 -18.46
CA TYR A 16 33.01 -26.15 -18.50
C TYR A 16 31.75 -26.53 -19.28
N TYR A 17 30.66 -25.77 -19.15
CA TYR A 17 29.39 -26.09 -19.83
C TYR A 17 29.50 -26.09 -21.37
N TRP A 18 30.47 -25.37 -21.93
CA TRP A 18 30.80 -25.35 -23.37
C TRP A 18 31.84 -26.40 -23.81
N SER A 19 32.40 -27.18 -22.89
CA SER A 19 33.43 -28.17 -23.21
C SER A 19 32.85 -29.31 -24.06
N THR A 20 33.60 -29.77 -25.07
CA THR A 20 33.27 -31.01 -25.77
C THR A 20 34.08 -32.17 -25.20
N TYR A 21 33.62 -33.41 -25.44
CA TYR A 21 34.38 -34.61 -25.04
C TYR A 21 35.80 -34.63 -25.61
N LYS A 22 36.02 -33.90 -26.72
CA LYS A 22 37.33 -33.77 -27.34
C LYS A 22 38.31 -33.01 -26.45
N ASP A 23 37.82 -31.97 -25.79
CA ASP A 23 38.61 -30.99 -25.05
C ASP A 23 39.01 -31.49 -23.65
N LEU A 24 38.27 -32.47 -23.13
CA LEU A 24 38.50 -33.04 -21.80
C LEU A 24 39.86 -33.73 -21.69
N GLU A 25 40.53 -33.58 -20.56
CA GLU A 25 41.69 -34.40 -20.23
C GLU A 25 41.29 -35.89 -20.04
N PRO A 26 42.23 -36.86 -20.18
CA PRO A 26 41.92 -38.28 -20.03
C PRO A 26 41.22 -38.65 -18.71
N ALA A 27 41.51 -37.94 -17.61
CA ALA A 27 40.84 -38.14 -16.32
C ALA A 27 39.39 -37.63 -16.33
N ALA A 28 39.14 -36.44 -16.88
CA ALA A 28 37.79 -35.90 -17.04
C ALA A 28 36.94 -36.74 -18.01
N ARG A 29 37.54 -37.30 -19.07
CA ARG A 29 36.87 -38.28 -19.94
C ARG A 29 36.43 -39.54 -19.18
N ARG A 30 37.26 -40.05 -18.26
CA ARG A 30 36.90 -41.18 -17.38
C ARG A 30 35.75 -40.79 -16.46
N GLY A 31 35.83 -39.62 -15.82
CA GLY A 31 34.78 -39.11 -14.94
C GLY A 31 33.43 -38.99 -15.64
N TYR A 32 33.40 -38.43 -16.85
CA TYR A 32 32.18 -38.36 -17.66
C TYR A 32 31.59 -39.75 -17.95
N LEU A 33 32.42 -40.72 -18.35
CA LEU A 33 31.96 -42.09 -18.61
C LEU A 33 31.47 -42.80 -17.34
N GLN A 34 32.12 -42.57 -16.19
CA GLN A 34 31.66 -43.09 -14.90
C GLN A 34 30.33 -42.48 -14.49
N TRP A 35 30.14 -41.18 -14.70
CA TRP A 35 28.87 -40.49 -14.46
C TRP A 35 27.74 -41.03 -15.34
N LEU A 36 28.01 -41.28 -16.63
CA LEU A 36 27.06 -41.92 -17.54
C LEU A 36 26.70 -43.35 -17.08
N ALA A 37 27.71 -44.16 -16.73
CA ALA A 37 27.52 -45.53 -16.26
C ALA A 37 26.80 -45.61 -14.91
N GLY A 38 27.02 -44.60 -14.05
CA GLY A 38 26.33 -44.41 -12.77
C GLY A 38 24.89 -43.92 -12.89
N GLY A 39 24.34 -43.81 -14.11
CA GLY A 39 22.96 -43.41 -14.33
C GLY A 39 22.69 -41.91 -14.21
N ARG A 40 23.74 -41.07 -14.25
CA ARG A 40 23.61 -39.61 -14.24
C ARG A 40 22.79 -39.09 -13.04
N CYS A 41 23.08 -39.62 -11.86
CA CYS A 41 22.33 -39.36 -10.63
C CYS A 41 23.13 -38.62 -9.55
N ASP A 42 24.39 -38.31 -9.81
CA ASP A 42 25.24 -37.55 -8.90
C ASP A 42 24.92 -36.05 -9.00
N PRO A 43 24.28 -35.42 -7.99
CA PRO A 43 23.86 -34.03 -8.04
C PRO A 43 25.05 -33.05 -8.01
N GLU A 44 26.23 -33.50 -7.59
CA GLU A 44 27.46 -32.69 -7.53
C GLU A 44 28.34 -32.87 -8.77
N ALA A 45 27.84 -33.57 -9.79
CA ALA A 45 28.54 -33.71 -11.06
C ALA A 45 28.74 -32.33 -11.74
N SER A 46 29.88 -32.16 -12.39
CA SER A 46 30.19 -30.94 -13.16
C SER A 46 29.09 -30.63 -14.18
N SER A 47 28.64 -29.37 -14.24
CA SER A 47 27.70 -28.88 -15.26
C SER A 47 28.17 -29.18 -16.68
N GLY A 48 29.49 -29.21 -16.94
CA GLY A 48 30.04 -29.62 -18.24
C GLY A 48 29.63 -31.03 -18.65
N TYR A 49 29.60 -31.98 -17.71
CA TYR A 49 29.12 -33.35 -17.97
C TYR A 49 27.64 -33.37 -18.31
N LEU A 50 26.84 -32.62 -17.56
CA LEU A 50 25.40 -32.50 -17.76
C LEU A 50 25.08 -31.91 -19.14
N PHE A 51 25.68 -30.77 -19.50
CA PHE A 51 25.46 -30.11 -20.78
C PHE A 51 25.96 -30.93 -21.97
N MET A 52 27.10 -31.61 -21.89
CA MET A 52 27.53 -32.52 -22.96
C MET A 52 26.52 -33.63 -23.24
N PHE A 53 25.92 -34.22 -22.20
CA PHE A 53 24.86 -35.21 -22.38
C PHE A 53 23.59 -34.57 -22.94
N PHE A 54 23.20 -33.41 -22.41
CA PHE A 54 22.04 -32.66 -22.87
C PHE A 54 22.15 -32.26 -24.36
N HIS A 55 23.32 -31.85 -24.84
CA HIS A 55 23.57 -31.60 -26.27
C HIS A 55 23.30 -32.83 -27.15
N GLY A 56 23.59 -34.03 -26.63
CA GLY A 56 23.23 -35.28 -27.28
C GLY A 56 21.72 -35.50 -27.36
N LEU A 57 21.01 -35.18 -26.28
CA LEU A 57 19.53 -35.24 -26.25
C LEU A 57 18.93 -34.23 -27.23
N GLU A 58 19.39 -32.98 -27.22
CA GLU A 58 18.96 -31.94 -28.16
C GLU A 58 19.12 -32.40 -29.60
N ARG A 59 20.29 -32.91 -29.98
CA ARG A 59 20.54 -33.42 -31.33
C ARG A 59 19.57 -34.54 -31.70
N ARG A 60 19.40 -35.53 -30.82
CA ARG A 60 18.53 -36.69 -31.06
C ARG A 60 17.07 -36.25 -31.24
N LEU A 61 16.62 -35.30 -30.43
CA LEU A 61 15.25 -34.80 -30.41
C LEU A 61 14.94 -33.81 -31.55
N LEU A 62 15.89 -32.94 -31.91
CA LEU A 62 15.65 -31.81 -32.81
C LEU A 62 16.12 -32.07 -34.25
N ILE A 63 17.17 -32.88 -34.43
CA ILE A 63 17.77 -33.13 -35.74
C ILE A 63 17.47 -34.55 -36.21
N ASP A 64 17.83 -35.56 -35.42
CA ASP A 64 17.73 -36.95 -35.88
C ASP A 64 16.26 -37.36 -36.07
N SER A 65 15.38 -36.93 -35.16
CA SER A 65 13.93 -37.22 -35.20
C SER A 65 13.23 -36.74 -36.48
N LEU A 66 13.80 -35.76 -37.20
CA LEU A 66 13.24 -35.27 -38.46
C LEU A 66 13.27 -36.34 -39.55
N SER A 67 14.28 -37.21 -39.55
CA SER A 67 14.50 -38.21 -40.61
C SER A 67 14.45 -39.66 -40.12
N ASP A 68 14.86 -39.92 -38.88
CA ASP A 68 14.96 -41.24 -38.27
C ASP A 68 13.65 -41.64 -37.52
N PRO A 69 12.92 -42.68 -37.98
CA PRO A 69 11.73 -43.17 -37.30
C PRO A 69 11.98 -43.75 -35.90
N ASP A 70 13.17 -44.29 -35.63
CA ASP A 70 13.48 -44.86 -34.32
C ASP A 70 13.77 -43.74 -33.31
N ALA A 71 14.47 -42.68 -33.72
CA ALA A 71 14.61 -41.45 -32.93
C ALA A 71 13.24 -40.86 -32.54
N ARG A 72 12.24 -40.91 -33.43
CA ARG A 72 10.87 -40.46 -33.11
C ARG A 72 10.19 -41.31 -32.04
N LYS A 73 10.43 -42.63 -32.01
CA LYS A 73 9.86 -43.52 -30.98
C LYS A 73 10.49 -43.29 -29.60
N GLU A 74 11.72 -42.79 -29.56
CA GLU A 74 12.45 -42.49 -28.32
C GLU A 74 11.95 -41.21 -27.63
N ILE A 75 11.28 -40.29 -28.35
CA ILE A 75 10.87 -38.97 -27.83
C ILE A 75 10.22 -39.02 -26.44
N PRO A 76 9.23 -39.89 -26.15
CA PRO A 76 8.61 -39.94 -24.83
C PRO A 76 9.62 -40.26 -23.71
N ALA A 77 10.49 -41.25 -23.94
CA ALA A 77 11.50 -41.65 -22.97
C ALA A 77 12.59 -40.57 -22.76
N LEU A 78 12.97 -39.87 -23.84
CA LEU A 78 13.93 -38.76 -23.74
C LEU A 78 13.34 -37.56 -23.00
N ARG A 79 12.04 -37.28 -23.15
CA ARG A 79 11.34 -36.25 -22.35
C ARG A 79 11.33 -36.60 -20.87
N GLU A 80 11.01 -37.85 -20.53
CA GLU A 80 11.07 -38.34 -19.14
C GLU A 80 12.49 -38.23 -18.56
N GLU A 81 13.52 -38.51 -19.35
CA GLU A 81 14.91 -38.34 -18.92
C GLU A 81 15.27 -36.87 -18.67
N ILE A 82 14.82 -35.94 -19.51
CA ILE A 82 15.04 -34.49 -19.29
C ILE A 82 14.36 -34.05 -17.99
N GLU A 83 13.11 -34.45 -17.74
CA GLU A 83 12.39 -34.13 -16.50
C GLU A 83 13.07 -34.74 -15.25
N ARG A 84 13.55 -35.98 -15.37
CA ARG A 84 14.34 -36.63 -14.31
C ARG A 84 15.61 -35.85 -14.02
N LEU A 85 16.36 -35.43 -15.05
CA LEU A 85 17.56 -34.62 -14.90
C LEU A 85 17.25 -33.27 -14.25
N ARG A 86 16.16 -32.59 -14.62
CA ARG A 86 15.72 -31.33 -13.96
C ARG A 86 15.48 -31.53 -12.47
N THR A 87 14.95 -32.69 -12.09
CA THR A 87 14.72 -33.03 -10.68
C THR A 87 16.04 -33.26 -9.92
N VAL A 88 16.97 -34.00 -10.52
CA VAL A 88 18.30 -34.26 -9.92
C VAL A 88 19.13 -32.98 -9.81
N TYR A 89 19.17 -32.19 -10.88
CA TYR A 89 20.01 -31.00 -11.03
C TYR A 89 19.22 -29.69 -10.84
N HIS A 90 18.20 -29.68 -9.98
CA HIS A 90 17.33 -28.52 -9.73
C HIS A 90 18.06 -27.25 -9.25
N ARG A 91 19.31 -27.38 -8.77
CA ARG A 91 20.17 -26.26 -8.35
C ARG A 91 20.94 -25.62 -9.51
N ASP A 92 21.08 -26.32 -10.64
CA ASP A 92 21.69 -25.78 -11.85
C ASP A 92 20.61 -25.02 -12.64
N PHE A 93 20.49 -23.72 -12.35
CA PHE A 93 19.47 -22.86 -12.96
C PHE A 93 19.62 -22.77 -14.48
N SER A 94 20.85 -22.75 -15.01
CA SER A 94 21.13 -22.68 -16.44
C SER A 94 20.61 -23.94 -17.15
N PHE A 95 20.94 -25.12 -16.63
CA PHE A 95 20.42 -26.37 -17.15
C PHE A 95 18.89 -26.44 -17.05
N CYS A 96 18.33 -26.11 -15.89
CA CYS A 96 16.88 -26.15 -15.69
C CYS A 96 16.14 -25.25 -16.67
N ASN A 97 16.69 -24.06 -16.96
CA ASN A 97 16.14 -23.13 -17.94
C ASN A 97 16.15 -23.75 -19.35
N GLN A 98 17.31 -24.22 -19.82
CA GLN A 98 17.45 -24.80 -21.16
C GLN A 98 16.59 -26.06 -21.36
N ALA A 99 16.54 -26.93 -20.34
CA ALA A 99 15.70 -28.10 -20.33
C ALA A 99 14.20 -27.75 -20.40
N SER A 100 13.77 -26.70 -19.67
CA SER A 100 12.38 -26.22 -19.69
C SER A 100 11.99 -25.70 -21.09
N ARG A 101 12.88 -24.92 -21.72
CA ARG A 101 12.68 -24.42 -23.09
C ARG A 101 12.57 -25.56 -24.11
N LEU A 102 13.41 -26.58 -24.00
CA LEU A 102 13.35 -27.74 -24.89
C LEU A 102 12.03 -28.51 -24.71
N LEU A 103 11.61 -28.74 -23.47
CA LEU A 103 10.35 -29.42 -23.18
C LEU A 103 9.13 -28.64 -23.69
N GLU A 104 9.14 -27.31 -23.57
CA GLU A 104 8.10 -26.43 -24.12
C GLU A 104 8.06 -26.53 -25.65
N TYR A 105 9.20 -26.41 -26.32
CA TYR A 105 9.31 -26.56 -27.77
C TYR A 105 8.81 -27.93 -28.25
N LEU A 106 9.19 -29.01 -27.57
CA LEU A 106 8.74 -30.37 -27.90
C LEU A 106 7.25 -30.60 -27.64
N SER A 107 6.59 -29.71 -26.91
CA SER A 107 5.14 -29.77 -26.66
C SER A 107 4.32 -29.08 -27.76
N MET A 108 4.99 -28.43 -28.74
CA MET A 108 4.36 -27.78 -29.89
C MET A 108 3.47 -28.66 -30.78
N PRO A 109 3.76 -29.95 -31.02
CA PRO A 109 2.86 -30.81 -31.78
C PRO A 109 1.46 -30.95 -31.14
N VAL A 110 1.28 -30.52 -29.89
CA VAL A 110 0.01 -30.52 -29.14
C VAL A 110 -0.76 -29.20 -29.29
N ILE A 111 -0.38 -28.29 -30.21
CA ILE A 111 -1.16 -27.09 -30.53
C ILE A 111 -2.54 -27.51 -31.04
N SER A 112 -3.52 -27.37 -30.15
CA SER A 112 -4.93 -27.58 -30.45
C SER A 112 -5.55 -26.27 -30.93
N GLY A 113 -6.68 -26.32 -31.62
CA GLY A 113 -7.49 -25.12 -31.83
C GLY A 113 -7.95 -24.55 -30.49
N GLN A 114 -8.12 -23.23 -30.42
CA GLN A 114 -8.72 -22.52 -29.29
C GLN A 114 -8.00 -22.71 -27.93
N MET A 115 -6.67 -22.68 -27.94
CA MET A 115 -5.81 -22.70 -26.75
C MET A 115 -6.17 -21.59 -25.74
N TYR A 116 -6.75 -20.48 -26.21
CA TYR A 116 -7.25 -19.41 -25.35
C TYR A 116 -8.37 -19.82 -24.38
N LEU A 117 -8.98 -21.00 -24.56
CA LEU A 117 -9.95 -21.59 -23.62
C LEU A 117 -9.28 -22.32 -22.45
N ARG A 118 -7.97 -22.53 -22.49
CA ARG A 118 -7.19 -23.11 -21.39
C ARG A 118 -6.70 -22.03 -20.43
N GLU A 119 -6.12 -22.46 -19.32
CA GLU A 119 -5.45 -21.54 -18.40
C GLU A 119 -4.16 -20.97 -19.05
N PRO A 120 -3.94 -19.65 -18.95
CA PRO A 120 -2.74 -19.04 -19.49
C PRO A 120 -1.48 -19.35 -18.68
N PRO A 121 -0.29 -19.44 -19.31
CA PRO A 121 0.97 -19.58 -18.59
C PRO A 121 1.29 -18.30 -17.81
N MET A 122 1.62 -18.41 -16.52
CA MET A 122 1.98 -17.24 -15.69
C MET A 122 3.49 -16.98 -15.62
N GLU A 123 4.29 -17.94 -16.07
CA GLU A 123 5.75 -17.92 -16.04
C GLU A 123 6.30 -18.20 -17.44
N SER A 124 7.49 -17.70 -17.71
CA SER A 124 8.23 -18.02 -18.94
C SER A 124 9.45 -18.87 -18.61
N ALA A 125 9.69 -19.89 -19.43
CA ALA A 125 10.94 -20.64 -19.44
C ALA A 125 12.07 -19.89 -20.14
N ASP A 126 11.80 -18.74 -20.77
CA ASP A 126 12.80 -17.88 -21.38
C ASP A 126 12.58 -16.43 -20.90
N TYR A 127 13.60 -15.82 -20.30
CA TYR A 127 13.53 -14.43 -19.86
C TYR A 127 13.45 -13.43 -21.02
N TYR A 128 13.83 -13.86 -22.24
CA TYR A 128 13.91 -13.02 -23.43
C TYR A 128 12.81 -13.30 -24.45
N GLU A 129 11.93 -14.27 -24.18
CA GLU A 129 10.83 -14.60 -25.08
C GLU A 129 9.55 -14.92 -24.30
N MET A 130 8.40 -14.59 -24.89
CA MET A 130 7.11 -15.04 -24.35
C MET A 130 6.93 -16.54 -24.53
N PRO A 131 6.21 -17.21 -23.61
CA PRO A 131 5.81 -18.60 -23.75
C PRO A 131 5.14 -18.84 -25.09
N ILE A 132 5.49 -19.95 -25.73
CA ILE A 132 4.99 -20.25 -27.06
C ILE A 132 3.48 -20.46 -27.02
N VAL A 133 2.98 -21.09 -25.94
CA VAL A 133 1.54 -21.26 -25.67
C VAL A 133 0.81 -19.92 -25.66
N LEU A 134 1.41 -18.88 -25.08
CA LEU A 134 0.86 -17.53 -25.07
C LEU A 134 0.81 -16.95 -26.48
N ARG A 135 1.93 -16.97 -27.22
CA ARG A 135 1.99 -16.45 -28.61
C ARG A 135 0.96 -17.11 -29.51
N VAL A 136 0.80 -18.44 -29.40
CA VAL A 136 -0.20 -19.22 -30.15
C VAL A 136 -1.63 -18.82 -29.78
N ALA A 137 -1.95 -18.75 -28.49
CA ALA A 137 -3.29 -18.38 -28.03
C ALA A 137 -3.67 -16.95 -28.47
N LEU A 138 -2.73 -15.99 -28.39
CA LEU A 138 -2.94 -14.62 -28.89
C LEU A 138 -3.21 -14.59 -30.40
N GLY A 139 -2.46 -15.38 -31.18
CA GLY A 139 -2.69 -15.53 -32.62
C GLY A 139 -4.08 -16.10 -32.94
N GLN A 140 -4.50 -17.12 -32.20
CA GLN A 140 -5.84 -17.70 -32.33
C GLN A 140 -6.95 -16.72 -31.94
N MET A 141 -6.79 -15.98 -30.84
CA MET A 141 -7.72 -14.92 -30.44
C MET A 141 -7.91 -13.86 -31.53
N ALA A 142 -6.83 -13.47 -32.22
CA ALA A 142 -6.90 -12.50 -33.32
C ALA A 142 -7.65 -13.04 -34.55
N ILE A 143 -7.54 -14.34 -34.86
CA ILE A 143 -8.29 -14.98 -35.95
C ILE A 143 -9.76 -15.13 -35.58
N ASP A 144 -10.03 -15.69 -34.40
CA ASP A 144 -11.37 -16.04 -33.94
C ASP A 144 -12.15 -14.82 -33.43
N LYS A 145 -11.49 -13.65 -33.37
CA LYS A 145 -12.00 -12.39 -32.79
C LYS A 145 -12.44 -12.57 -31.34
N HIS A 146 -11.82 -13.51 -30.65
CA HIS A 146 -12.03 -13.71 -29.22
C HIS A 146 -11.33 -12.57 -28.45
N PRO A 147 -12.03 -11.88 -27.54
CA PRO A 147 -11.42 -10.79 -26.78
C PRO A 147 -10.34 -11.33 -25.83
N LEU A 148 -9.22 -10.61 -25.73
CA LEU A 148 -8.22 -10.82 -24.70
C LEU A 148 -8.87 -10.50 -23.36
N ASN A 149 -8.96 -11.48 -22.47
CA ASN A 149 -9.50 -11.29 -21.12
C ASN A 149 -8.39 -10.92 -20.11
N ALA A 150 -8.77 -10.62 -18.87
CA ALA A 150 -7.84 -10.20 -17.83
C ALA A 150 -6.75 -11.24 -17.52
N SER A 151 -7.08 -12.53 -17.52
CA SER A 151 -6.12 -13.61 -17.23
C SER A 151 -5.03 -13.73 -18.29
N TRP A 152 -5.40 -13.65 -19.57
CA TRP A 152 -4.44 -13.69 -20.67
C TRP A 152 -3.66 -12.37 -20.80
N ALA A 153 -4.29 -11.22 -20.51
CA ALA A 153 -3.59 -9.94 -20.44
C ALA A 153 -2.56 -9.90 -19.30
N LEU A 154 -2.87 -10.52 -18.16
CA LEU A 154 -1.96 -10.66 -17.04
C LEU A 154 -0.78 -11.58 -17.39
N SER A 155 -1.05 -12.72 -18.05
CA SER A 155 0.00 -13.59 -18.60
C SER A 155 0.96 -12.83 -19.51
N TRP A 156 0.42 -12.02 -20.43
CA TRP A 156 1.23 -11.13 -21.27
C TRP A 156 2.06 -10.17 -20.41
N ALA A 157 1.44 -9.47 -19.46
CA ALA A 157 2.12 -8.54 -18.57
C ALA A 157 3.28 -9.17 -17.77
N LEU A 158 3.14 -10.43 -17.38
CA LEU A 158 4.12 -11.14 -16.56
C LEU A 158 5.22 -11.80 -17.39
N THR A 159 5.00 -12.10 -18.67
CA THR A 159 5.90 -12.95 -19.47
C THR A 159 6.49 -12.27 -20.71
N ASP A 160 5.99 -11.10 -21.14
CA ASP A 160 6.62 -10.36 -22.24
C ASP A 160 7.89 -9.66 -21.75
N PRO A 161 9.08 -9.99 -22.28
CA PRO A 161 10.35 -9.38 -21.89
C PRO A 161 10.38 -7.87 -22.15
N ASN A 162 9.56 -7.39 -23.08
CA ASN A 162 9.48 -5.98 -23.43
C ASN A 162 8.52 -5.18 -22.54
N ILE A 163 7.96 -5.81 -21.50
CA ILE A 163 7.16 -5.13 -20.49
C ILE A 163 8.02 -4.94 -19.24
N SER A 164 8.27 -3.69 -18.88
CA SER A 164 8.96 -3.33 -17.65
C SER A 164 8.02 -3.53 -16.47
N ARG A 165 8.35 -4.52 -15.62
CA ARG A 165 7.58 -4.94 -14.45
C ARG A 165 7.96 -4.16 -13.18
N GLY A 166 9.21 -3.71 -13.06
CA GLY A 166 9.69 -3.00 -11.87
C GLY A 166 9.65 -3.83 -10.57
N LYS A 167 10.28 -3.34 -9.50
CA LYS A 167 10.35 -4.05 -8.21
C LYS A 167 8.98 -4.34 -7.55
N PRO A 168 7.96 -3.45 -7.62
CA PRO A 168 6.66 -3.71 -7.00
C PRO A 168 5.95 -4.95 -7.53
N VAL A 169 6.05 -5.23 -8.83
CA VAL A 169 5.38 -6.39 -9.45
C VAL A 169 5.97 -7.70 -8.93
N GLY A 170 7.30 -7.80 -8.82
CA GLY A 170 7.97 -9.01 -8.32
C GLY A 170 7.85 -9.20 -6.80
N ARG A 171 7.92 -8.13 -6.00
CA ARG A 171 7.83 -8.24 -4.53
C ARG A 171 6.39 -8.45 -4.04
N CYS A 172 5.41 -7.97 -4.79
CA CYS A 172 4.00 -7.98 -4.40
C CYS A 172 3.15 -8.72 -5.43
N THR A 173 3.62 -9.88 -5.93
CA THR A 173 3.02 -10.62 -7.05
C THR A 173 1.52 -10.84 -6.90
N ASP A 174 1.06 -11.42 -5.78
CA ASP A 174 -0.36 -11.71 -5.58
C ASP A 174 -1.24 -10.45 -5.49
N LEU A 175 -0.72 -9.38 -4.91
CA LEU A 175 -1.42 -8.09 -4.84
C LEU A 175 -1.50 -7.45 -6.23
N PHE A 176 -0.39 -7.50 -6.97
CA PHE A 176 -0.32 -7.02 -8.35
C PHE A 176 -1.30 -7.78 -9.25
N GLN A 177 -1.33 -9.11 -9.21
CA GLN A 177 -2.24 -9.89 -10.05
C GLN A 177 -3.71 -9.54 -9.77
N ARG A 178 -4.10 -9.37 -8.51
CA ARG A 178 -5.46 -8.97 -8.13
C ARG A 178 -5.80 -7.57 -8.61
N LEU A 179 -4.91 -6.60 -8.36
CA LEU A 179 -5.11 -5.21 -8.78
C LEU A 179 -5.17 -5.10 -10.31
N PHE A 180 -4.25 -5.75 -11.01
CA PHE A 180 -4.19 -5.73 -12.47
C PHE A 180 -5.47 -6.28 -13.10
N ARG A 181 -6.02 -7.40 -12.59
CA ARG A 181 -7.27 -7.95 -13.10
C ARG A 181 -8.44 -6.98 -12.91
N ALA A 182 -8.57 -6.38 -11.72
CA ALA A 182 -9.63 -5.42 -11.44
C ALA A 182 -9.55 -4.18 -12.34
N GLU A 183 -8.37 -3.58 -12.45
CA GLU A 183 -8.13 -2.41 -13.30
C GLU A 183 -8.30 -2.73 -14.79
N TYR A 184 -7.90 -3.93 -15.23
CA TYR A 184 -8.11 -4.38 -16.60
C TYR A 184 -9.59 -4.48 -16.94
N GLU A 185 -10.38 -5.11 -16.08
CA GLU A 185 -11.82 -5.31 -16.28
C GLU A 185 -12.59 -3.98 -16.23
N GLU A 186 -12.15 -3.02 -15.42
CA GLU A 186 -12.71 -1.67 -15.39
C GLU A 186 -12.40 -0.89 -16.69
N GLN A 187 -11.16 -0.94 -17.17
CA GLN A 187 -10.75 -0.22 -18.38
C GLN A 187 -11.22 -0.89 -19.68
N PHE A 188 -11.34 -2.22 -19.68
CA PHE A 188 -11.67 -3.05 -20.85
C PHE A 188 -12.76 -4.07 -20.50
N PRO A 189 -14.01 -3.64 -20.22
CA PRO A 189 -15.09 -4.54 -19.78
C PRO A 189 -15.44 -5.61 -20.81
N ASP A 190 -15.31 -5.31 -22.11
CA ASP A 190 -15.52 -6.27 -23.21
C ASP A 190 -14.23 -7.01 -23.64
N GLY A 191 -13.10 -6.75 -22.96
CA GLY A 191 -11.77 -7.22 -23.30
C GLY A 191 -11.15 -6.55 -24.53
N LEU A 192 -9.84 -6.70 -24.71
CA LEU A 192 -9.11 -6.13 -25.84
C LEU A 192 -9.25 -7.01 -27.08
N LYS A 193 -9.74 -6.45 -28.18
CA LYS A 193 -9.75 -7.14 -29.47
C LYS A 193 -8.38 -7.04 -30.14
N LEU A 194 -7.75 -8.19 -30.36
CA LEU A 194 -6.45 -8.28 -31.01
C LEU A 194 -6.60 -8.11 -32.53
N LEU A 195 -5.72 -7.30 -33.13
CA LEU A 195 -5.69 -7.09 -34.56
C LEU A 195 -4.94 -8.24 -35.24
N ARG A 196 -5.51 -8.79 -36.31
CA ARG A 196 -4.80 -9.72 -37.20
C ARG A 196 -3.82 -8.96 -38.08
N ASN A 197 -2.54 -9.01 -37.73
CA ASN A 197 -1.46 -8.51 -38.58
C ASN A 197 -1.10 -9.51 -39.69
N LYS A 198 -0.26 -9.06 -40.64
CA LYS A 198 0.18 -9.86 -41.79
C LYS A 198 1.38 -10.77 -41.47
N THR A 199 2.06 -10.55 -40.35
CA THR A 199 3.25 -11.32 -39.98
C THR A 199 2.82 -12.67 -39.43
N ARG A 200 3.34 -13.75 -40.01
CA ARG A 200 3.10 -15.12 -39.54
C ARG A 200 3.85 -15.39 -38.25
N LEU A 201 3.27 -16.22 -37.39
CA LEU A 201 3.90 -16.71 -36.17
C LEU A 201 4.92 -17.79 -36.50
N TRP A 202 6.17 -17.50 -36.15
CA TRP A 202 7.29 -18.43 -36.21
C TRP A 202 7.75 -18.76 -34.81
N VAL A 203 8.04 -20.04 -34.58
CA VAL A 203 8.58 -20.54 -33.33
C VAL A 203 9.98 -21.06 -33.61
N ALA A 204 10.93 -20.59 -32.82
CA ALA A 204 12.31 -21.01 -32.85
C ALA A 204 12.66 -21.69 -31.53
N TYR A 205 13.58 -22.64 -31.58
CA TYR A 205 14.29 -23.10 -30.40
C TYR A 205 15.75 -22.79 -30.58
N ARG A 206 16.38 -22.16 -29.57
CA ARG A 206 17.82 -21.90 -29.54
C ARG A 206 18.49 -23.01 -28.73
N PRO A 207 19.20 -23.94 -29.36
CA PRO A 207 19.88 -25.01 -28.64
C PRO A 207 20.97 -24.47 -27.73
N SER A 208 21.25 -25.15 -26.62
CA SER A 208 22.43 -24.83 -25.81
C SER A 208 23.72 -25.26 -26.52
N SER A 209 23.65 -26.25 -27.42
CA SER A 209 24.78 -26.62 -28.25
C SER A 209 25.01 -25.64 -29.40
N ALA A 210 26.17 -24.96 -29.42
CA ALA A 210 26.60 -24.08 -30.51
C ALA A 210 26.75 -24.78 -31.89
N TYR A 211 26.73 -26.12 -31.92
CA TYR A 211 26.86 -26.92 -33.13
C TYR A 211 25.51 -27.33 -33.73
N LEU A 212 24.40 -26.99 -33.07
CA LEU A 212 23.05 -27.28 -33.54
C LEU A 212 22.43 -26.01 -34.11
N ASP A 213 22.01 -26.09 -35.36
CA ASP A 213 21.18 -25.09 -36.02
C ASP A 213 19.78 -25.69 -36.22
N VAL A 214 18.78 -25.10 -35.57
CA VAL A 214 17.40 -25.56 -35.60
C VAL A 214 16.56 -24.52 -36.36
N PRO A 215 15.99 -24.88 -37.52
CA PRO A 215 15.23 -23.94 -38.31
C PRO A 215 13.95 -23.51 -37.60
N GLU A 216 13.57 -22.25 -37.78
CA GLU A 216 12.27 -21.77 -37.32
C GLU A 216 11.13 -22.50 -38.04
N ILE A 217 10.08 -22.83 -37.29
CA ILE A 217 8.92 -23.54 -37.82
C ILE A 217 7.70 -22.60 -37.79
N PRO A 218 6.96 -22.47 -38.91
CA PRO A 218 5.76 -21.66 -38.93
C PRO A 218 4.62 -22.41 -38.22
N VAL A 219 3.89 -21.71 -37.35
CA VAL A 219 2.71 -22.28 -36.68
C VAL A 219 1.46 -22.05 -37.52
N GLY A 220 1.34 -22.83 -38.60
CA GLY A 220 0.24 -22.69 -39.56
C GLY A 220 0.14 -21.27 -40.14
N ASP A 221 -1.08 -20.74 -40.24
CA ASP A 221 -1.37 -19.37 -40.69
C ASP A 221 -1.64 -18.40 -39.53
N LEU A 222 -1.20 -18.73 -38.31
CA LEU A 222 -1.42 -17.86 -37.15
C LEU A 222 -0.66 -16.54 -37.29
N PRO A 223 -1.29 -15.39 -36.98
CA PRO A 223 -0.61 -14.10 -36.93
C PRO A 223 0.24 -13.99 -35.67
N ASP A 224 1.43 -13.39 -35.77
CA ASP A 224 2.22 -13.01 -34.60
C ASP A 224 1.79 -11.65 -34.08
N VAL A 225 0.84 -11.65 -33.14
CA VAL A 225 0.29 -10.43 -32.54
C VAL A 225 1.34 -9.70 -31.69
N SER A 226 2.36 -10.40 -31.18
CA SER A 226 3.35 -9.85 -30.26
C SER A 226 4.26 -8.79 -30.89
N ILE A 227 4.41 -8.84 -32.22
CA ILE A 227 5.25 -7.91 -32.99
C ILE A 227 4.68 -6.49 -32.96
N THR A 228 3.37 -6.35 -32.77
CA THR A 228 2.73 -5.03 -32.78
C THR A 228 2.77 -4.41 -31.39
N SER A 229 3.45 -3.27 -31.25
CA SER A 229 3.62 -2.60 -29.95
C SER A 229 2.35 -1.97 -29.36
N ALA A 230 1.27 -1.82 -30.14
CA ALA A 230 0.06 -1.12 -29.71
C ALA A 230 -0.61 -1.76 -28.48
N THR A 231 -0.83 -3.08 -28.49
CA THR A 231 -1.42 -3.81 -27.35
C THR A 231 -0.46 -3.84 -26.17
N ARG A 232 0.84 -4.10 -26.43
CA ARG A 232 1.90 -4.07 -25.41
C ARG A 232 1.93 -2.74 -24.66
N LYS A 233 1.85 -1.61 -25.37
CA LYS A 233 1.83 -0.27 -24.75
C LYS A 233 0.63 -0.09 -23.81
N LYS A 234 -0.56 -0.57 -24.20
CA LYS A 234 -1.74 -0.51 -23.32
C LYS A 234 -1.53 -1.32 -22.05
N ILE A 235 -1.01 -2.54 -22.18
CA ILE A 235 -0.69 -3.40 -21.03
C ILE A 235 0.39 -2.75 -20.16
N GLN A 236 1.45 -2.19 -20.74
CA GLN A 236 2.52 -1.51 -20.02
C GLN A 236 2.01 -0.33 -19.17
N LEU A 237 1.08 0.47 -19.67
CA LEU A 237 0.46 1.55 -18.91
C LEU A 237 -0.32 1.01 -17.70
N LEU A 238 -1.03 -0.11 -17.88
CA LEU A 238 -1.74 -0.77 -16.79
C LEU A 238 -0.78 -1.32 -15.73
N VAL A 239 0.33 -1.94 -16.16
CA VAL A 239 1.40 -2.41 -15.27
C VAL A 239 1.99 -1.24 -14.47
N GLN A 240 2.30 -0.12 -15.12
CA GLN A 240 2.83 1.08 -14.46
C GLN A 240 1.84 1.67 -13.46
N SER A 241 0.55 1.75 -13.81
CA SER A 241 -0.49 2.22 -12.90
C SER A 241 -0.55 1.34 -11.64
N CYS A 242 -0.65 0.02 -11.81
CA CYS A 242 -0.67 -0.93 -10.70
C CYS A 242 0.61 -0.87 -9.85
N ALA A 243 1.78 -0.78 -10.50
CA ALA A 243 3.07 -0.69 -9.82
C ALA A 243 3.18 0.62 -9.00
N SER A 244 2.61 1.71 -9.47
CA SER A 244 2.62 3.00 -8.75
C SER A 244 1.79 2.93 -7.46
N VAL A 245 0.60 2.33 -7.51
CA VAL A 245 -0.26 2.09 -6.34
C VAL A 245 0.44 1.18 -5.32
N LEU A 246 1.16 0.16 -5.78
CA LEU A 246 1.86 -0.78 -4.90
C LEU A 246 3.25 -0.30 -4.46
N ALA A 247 3.78 0.79 -5.03
CA ALA A 247 5.15 1.23 -4.75
C ALA A 247 5.42 1.56 -3.27
N PRO A 248 4.55 2.27 -2.53
CA PRO A 248 4.76 2.54 -1.11
C PRO A 248 4.83 1.25 -0.28
N PHE A 249 3.87 0.34 -0.49
CA PHE A 249 3.84 -0.97 0.17
C PHE A 249 5.07 -1.81 -0.20
N SER A 250 5.44 -1.86 -1.48
CA SER A 250 6.63 -2.59 -1.92
C SER A 250 7.93 -2.08 -1.28
N ARG A 251 8.08 -0.76 -1.11
CA ARG A 251 9.23 -0.17 -0.39
C ARG A 251 9.22 -0.56 1.08
N TYR A 252 8.06 -0.55 1.72
CA TYR A 252 7.90 -0.99 3.11
C TYR A 252 8.27 -2.45 3.30
N MET A 253 7.79 -3.33 2.41
CA MET A 253 8.14 -4.76 2.38
C MET A 253 9.64 -4.96 2.21
N GLY A 254 10.28 -4.21 1.32
CA GLY A 254 11.73 -4.30 1.10
C GLY A 254 12.56 -3.88 2.32
N ARG A 255 12.09 -2.91 3.10
CA ARG A 255 12.76 -2.47 4.35
C ARG A 255 12.55 -3.44 5.51
N ASN A 256 11.47 -4.23 5.47
CA ASN A 256 11.08 -5.18 6.52
C ASN A 256 11.08 -6.62 6.00
N ALA A 257 12.05 -6.99 5.16
CA ALA A 257 12.08 -8.30 4.50
C ALA A 257 12.11 -9.46 5.51
N ASP A 258 12.77 -9.27 6.66
CA ASP A 258 12.99 -10.31 7.68
C ASP A 258 11.81 -10.51 8.65
N ASP A 259 10.81 -9.62 8.63
CA ASP A 259 9.68 -9.65 9.59
C ASP A 259 8.33 -9.70 8.87
N LEU A 260 7.89 -10.93 8.57
CA LEU A 260 6.62 -11.20 7.89
C LEU A 260 5.40 -10.67 8.66
N ASN A 261 5.47 -10.55 9.99
CA ASN A 261 4.33 -10.05 10.78
C ASN A 261 4.05 -8.57 10.50
N LYS A 262 5.09 -7.80 10.16
CA LYS A 262 4.93 -6.39 9.79
C LYS A 262 4.18 -6.20 8.48
N HIS A 263 4.18 -7.19 7.60
CA HIS A 263 3.51 -7.10 6.29
C HIS A 263 1.98 -7.04 6.41
N GLU A 264 1.42 -7.51 7.52
CA GLU A 264 -0.01 -7.42 7.86
C GLU A 264 -0.32 -6.39 8.95
N SER A 265 0.66 -5.60 9.37
CA SER A 265 0.43 -4.53 10.36
C SER A 265 -0.46 -3.43 9.80
N LEU A 266 -1.15 -2.69 10.68
CA LEU A 266 -1.94 -1.53 10.28
C LEU A 266 -1.14 -0.55 9.41
N GLU A 267 0.12 -0.29 9.75
CA GLU A 267 0.99 0.58 8.95
C GLU A 267 1.11 0.10 7.50
N ALA A 268 1.32 -1.20 7.30
CA ALA A 268 1.43 -1.81 5.98
C ALA A 268 0.08 -1.77 5.23
N LEU A 269 -1.02 -2.06 5.92
CA LEU A 269 -2.37 -2.00 5.35
C LEU A 269 -2.71 -0.59 4.84
N LEU A 270 -2.37 0.45 5.60
CA LEU A 270 -2.64 1.84 5.24
C LEU A 270 -1.89 2.32 3.98
N LEU A 271 -0.89 1.56 3.51
CA LEU A 271 -0.19 1.80 2.24
C LEU A 271 -0.89 1.16 1.03
N LEU A 272 -1.97 0.41 1.24
CA LEU A 272 -2.72 -0.29 0.21
C LEU A 272 -4.16 0.26 0.10
N PRO A 273 -4.76 0.25 -1.11
CA PRO A 273 -6.20 0.41 -1.27
C PRO A 273 -6.96 -0.65 -0.46
N VAL A 274 -8.08 -0.25 0.15
CA VAL A 274 -8.92 -1.13 1.01
C VAL A 274 -9.40 -2.39 0.27
N SER A 275 -9.59 -2.31 -1.05
CA SER A 275 -9.94 -3.46 -1.90
C SER A 275 -8.89 -4.58 -1.85
N LEU A 276 -7.62 -4.24 -1.65
CA LEU A 276 -6.49 -5.17 -1.60
C LEU A 276 -6.15 -5.66 -0.18
N TRP A 277 -6.78 -5.11 0.85
CA TRP A 277 -6.54 -5.54 2.23
C TRP A 277 -6.88 -7.04 2.40
N PRO A 278 -6.20 -7.74 3.33
CA PRO A 278 -6.55 -9.11 3.70
C PRO A 278 -8.00 -9.24 4.17
N GLU A 279 -8.58 -10.44 4.01
CA GLU A 279 -10.00 -10.64 4.31
C GLU A 279 -10.36 -10.33 5.77
N TYR A 280 -9.47 -10.63 6.73
CA TYR A 280 -9.71 -10.31 8.14
C TYR A 280 -9.86 -8.79 8.32
N ALA A 281 -8.98 -7.98 7.75
CA ALA A 281 -9.00 -6.53 7.93
C ALA A 281 -10.23 -5.90 7.26
N ARG A 282 -10.63 -6.41 6.08
CA ARG A 282 -11.88 -6.00 5.40
C ARG A 282 -13.11 -6.42 6.20
N HIS A 283 -13.08 -7.56 6.88
CA HIS A 283 -14.14 -8.00 7.78
C HIS A 283 -14.23 -7.08 9.01
N GLU A 284 -13.11 -6.76 9.65
CA GLU A 284 -13.05 -5.83 10.78
C GLU A 284 -13.59 -4.44 10.42
N LEU A 285 -13.25 -3.90 9.24
CA LEU A 285 -13.83 -2.63 8.75
C LEU A 285 -15.35 -2.71 8.57
N ARG A 286 -15.86 -3.79 7.96
CA ARG A 286 -17.32 -3.99 7.79
C ARG A 286 -18.04 -4.14 9.13
N GLN A 287 -17.42 -4.87 10.06
CA GLN A 287 -17.95 -5.04 11.41
C GLN A 287 -17.99 -3.69 12.14
N LEU A 288 -16.91 -2.90 12.07
CA LEU A 288 -16.87 -1.57 12.65
C LEU A 288 -17.95 -0.66 12.05
N GLN A 289 -18.15 -0.71 10.73
CA GLN A 289 -19.22 0.02 10.06
C GLN A 289 -20.61 -0.38 10.58
N SER A 290 -20.85 -1.69 10.77
CA SER A 290 -22.11 -2.20 11.34
C SER A 290 -22.32 -1.74 12.78
N GLU A 291 -21.29 -1.82 13.61
CA GLU A 291 -21.34 -1.38 15.02
C GLU A 291 -21.68 0.11 15.11
N VAL A 292 -20.98 0.94 14.35
CA VAL A 292 -21.16 2.40 14.36
C VAL A 292 -22.55 2.80 13.81
N ARG A 293 -23.11 2.05 12.86
CA ARG A 293 -24.49 2.27 12.39
C ARG A 293 -25.56 2.04 13.45
N THR A 294 -25.30 1.19 14.44
CA THR A 294 -26.25 0.94 15.53
C THR A 294 -26.17 2.00 16.62
N ALA A 295 -24.97 2.45 16.95
CA ALA A 295 -24.73 3.47 17.97
C ALA A 295 -23.35 4.09 17.81
N THR A 296 -23.22 5.34 18.22
CA THR A 296 -21.91 6.00 18.39
C THR A 296 -21.06 5.21 19.37
N LYS A 297 -19.82 4.89 18.97
CA LYS A 297 -18.89 4.08 19.77
C LYS A 297 -17.80 4.94 20.38
N LEU A 298 -17.66 4.84 21.70
CA LEU A 298 -16.51 5.34 22.45
C LEU A 298 -15.51 4.20 22.64
N THR A 299 -14.25 4.41 22.26
CA THR A 299 -13.15 3.44 22.40
C THR A 299 -11.82 4.20 22.55
N THR A 300 -10.69 3.53 22.55
CA THR A 300 -9.36 4.18 22.50
C THR A 300 -8.70 3.94 21.16
N LEU A 301 -7.72 4.78 20.80
CA LEU A 301 -6.96 4.59 19.56
C LEU A 301 -6.25 3.23 19.54
N ASP A 302 -5.71 2.80 20.68
CA ASP A 302 -5.04 1.51 20.82
C ASP A 302 -5.99 0.32 20.57
N GLN A 303 -7.18 0.34 21.16
CA GLN A 303 -8.19 -0.70 20.93
C GLN A 303 -8.61 -0.79 19.46
N LEU A 304 -8.69 0.36 18.77
CA LEU A 304 -8.96 0.38 17.33
C LEU A 304 -7.78 -0.19 16.52
N ALA A 305 -6.54 0.17 16.87
CA ALA A 305 -5.33 -0.30 16.18
C ALA A 305 -5.11 -1.82 16.35
N ILE A 306 -5.41 -2.37 17.53
CA ILE A 306 -5.32 -3.81 17.84
C ILE A 306 -6.18 -4.65 16.90
N ARG A 307 -7.37 -4.17 16.49
CA ARG A 307 -8.23 -4.87 15.52
C ARG A 307 -7.52 -5.11 14.18
N PHE A 308 -6.54 -4.28 13.85
CA PHE A 308 -5.74 -4.36 12.63
C PHE A 308 -4.32 -4.88 12.88
N LYS A 309 -4.14 -5.70 13.94
CA LYS A 309 -2.86 -6.32 14.31
C LYS A 309 -1.71 -5.34 14.52
N SER A 310 -2.01 -4.13 14.98
CA SER A 310 -0.99 -3.18 15.40
C SER A 310 -1.01 -3.02 16.91
N ASP A 311 0.18 -3.05 17.50
CA ASP A 311 0.40 -2.78 18.92
C ASP A 311 1.21 -1.48 19.05
N GLY A 312 0.90 -0.69 20.08
CA GLY A 312 1.63 0.51 20.44
C GLY A 312 1.26 1.77 19.65
N ALA A 313 2.12 2.79 19.82
CA ALA A 313 1.82 4.14 19.38
C ALA A 313 1.84 4.31 17.87
N GLN A 314 0.73 4.84 17.33
CA GLN A 314 0.60 5.15 15.92
C GLN A 314 1.17 6.54 15.61
N ALA A 315 1.94 6.65 14.54
CA ALA A 315 2.45 7.92 14.06
C ALA A 315 1.31 8.79 13.49
N ARG A 316 1.46 10.13 13.51
CA ARG A 316 0.41 11.06 13.05
C ARG A 316 -0.06 10.77 11.62
N ASN A 317 0.85 10.44 10.72
CA ASN A 317 0.54 10.07 9.33
C ASN A 317 -0.32 8.79 9.24
N GLN A 318 -0.05 7.79 10.08
CA GLN A 318 -0.85 6.56 10.14
C GLN A 318 -2.27 6.85 10.65
N ILE A 319 -2.40 7.68 11.69
CA ILE A 319 -3.71 8.09 12.21
C ILE A 319 -4.50 8.84 11.14
N VAL A 320 -3.87 9.78 10.43
CA VAL A 320 -4.50 10.51 9.31
C VAL A 320 -4.93 9.56 8.19
N ALA A 321 -4.10 8.60 7.82
CA ALA A 321 -4.44 7.60 6.80
C ALA A 321 -5.62 6.71 7.26
N LEU A 322 -5.62 6.27 8.53
CA LEU A 322 -6.72 5.51 9.11
C LEU A 322 -8.03 6.32 9.09
N THR A 323 -7.99 7.60 9.47
CA THR A 323 -9.18 8.47 9.43
C THR A 323 -9.74 8.60 8.02
N LYS A 324 -8.89 8.68 6.99
CA LYS A 324 -9.32 8.69 5.58
C LYS A 324 -9.98 7.36 5.17
N VAL A 325 -9.42 6.23 5.60
CA VAL A 325 -10.01 4.89 5.35
C VAL A 325 -11.40 4.79 6.00
N LEU A 326 -11.53 5.24 7.25
CA LEU A 326 -12.80 5.27 7.98
C LEU A 326 -13.82 6.19 7.29
N GLU A 327 -13.41 7.36 6.84
CA GLU A 327 -14.29 8.30 6.14
C GLU A 327 -14.84 7.72 4.82
N GLY A 328 -14.00 7.00 4.06
CA GLY A 328 -14.43 6.25 2.88
C GLY A 328 -15.47 5.16 3.18
N MET A 329 -15.52 4.69 4.44
CA MET A 329 -16.52 3.75 4.96
C MET A 329 -17.71 4.45 5.64
N HIS A 330 -17.85 5.76 5.51
CA HIS A 330 -18.89 6.57 6.17
C HIS A 330 -18.81 6.55 7.71
N ILE A 331 -17.59 6.41 8.23
CA ILE A 331 -17.28 6.44 9.66
C ILE A 331 -16.48 7.71 9.96
N GLY A 332 -17.06 8.60 10.75
CA GLY A 332 -16.37 9.76 11.31
C GLY A 332 -15.61 9.38 12.58
N MET A 333 -14.50 10.06 12.84
CA MET A 333 -13.68 9.90 14.04
C MET A 333 -13.46 11.26 14.71
N GLU A 334 -13.69 11.33 16.02
CA GLU A 334 -13.23 12.41 16.90
C GLU A 334 -12.14 11.88 17.85
N PRO A 335 -11.04 12.63 18.09
CA PRO A 335 -10.75 13.97 17.55
C PRO A 335 -10.42 13.95 16.04
N ASP A 336 -10.97 14.90 15.29
CA ASP A 336 -10.77 14.99 13.83
C ASP A 336 -9.36 15.51 13.47
N VAL A 337 -8.43 14.60 13.22
CA VAL A 337 -7.06 14.90 12.79
C VAL A 337 -6.98 15.50 11.38
N LEU A 338 -8.01 15.31 10.54
CA LEU A 338 -8.09 15.89 9.20
C LEU A 338 -8.45 17.38 9.25
N ALA A 339 -9.09 17.83 10.35
CA ALA A 339 -9.36 19.23 10.64
C ALA A 339 -8.17 19.96 11.30
N GLY A 340 -6.98 19.32 11.37
CA GLY A 340 -5.79 19.91 11.97
C GLY A 340 -5.65 19.69 13.48
N ASN A 341 -6.62 19.04 14.13
CA ASN A 341 -6.55 18.75 15.56
C ASN A 341 -5.35 17.87 15.93
N ARG A 342 -4.97 17.94 17.21
CA ARG A 342 -3.89 17.11 17.75
C ARG A 342 -4.25 15.62 17.58
N ALA A 343 -3.29 14.85 17.10
CA ALA A 343 -3.43 13.39 17.03
C ALA A 343 -3.57 12.79 18.44
N PRO A 344 -4.57 11.90 18.66
CA PRO A 344 -4.76 11.23 19.94
C PRO A 344 -3.58 10.30 20.24
N LYS A 345 -3.24 10.17 21.52
CA LYS A 345 -2.31 9.15 22.02
C LYS A 345 -3.02 7.79 22.09
N PRO A 346 -2.30 6.66 22.26
CA PRO A 346 -2.90 5.33 22.28
C PRO A 346 -4.04 5.16 23.30
N GLU A 347 -3.87 5.71 24.50
CA GLU A 347 -4.84 5.62 25.59
C GLU A 347 -5.90 6.74 25.57
N ASP A 348 -5.80 7.69 24.64
CA ASP A 348 -6.79 8.76 24.53
C ASP A 348 -8.10 8.20 23.98
N SER A 349 -9.22 8.69 24.53
CA SER A 349 -10.55 8.30 24.09
C SER A 349 -10.83 8.86 22.69
N ILE A 350 -11.33 8.00 21.81
CA ILE A 350 -11.83 8.37 20.49
C ILE A 350 -13.30 8.01 20.37
N VAL A 351 -14.01 8.75 19.52
CA VAL A 351 -15.42 8.49 19.24
C VAL A 351 -15.62 8.24 17.76
N LEU A 352 -16.24 7.11 17.44
CA LEU A 352 -16.59 6.68 16.10
C LEU A 352 -18.09 6.83 15.88
N PHE A 353 -18.49 7.51 14.81
CA PHE A 353 -19.88 7.84 14.52
C PHE A 353 -20.19 7.74 13.02
N VAL A 354 -21.47 7.62 12.67
CA VAL A 354 -21.87 7.60 11.25
C VAL A 354 -21.74 9.00 10.67
N THR A 355 -21.04 9.12 9.55
CA THR A 355 -20.95 10.37 8.81
C THR A 355 -21.37 10.16 7.36
N GLU A 356 -22.20 11.05 6.83
CA GLU A 356 -22.53 11.07 5.41
C GLU A 356 -21.54 11.97 4.66
N PRO A 357 -21.24 11.66 3.38
CA PRO A 357 -20.41 12.53 2.56
C PRO A 357 -21.16 13.83 2.26
N ASP A 358 -20.60 14.97 2.70
CA ASP A 358 -21.12 16.32 2.41
C ASP A 358 -20.15 17.05 1.46
N PRO A 359 -20.34 16.92 0.13
CA PRO A 359 -19.42 17.51 -0.85
C PRO A 359 -19.40 19.04 -0.74
N GLY A 360 -18.19 19.61 -0.60
CA GLY A 360 -17.98 21.07 -0.49
C GLY A 360 -18.07 21.62 0.93
N MET A 361 -18.13 20.77 1.95
CA MET A 361 -18.11 21.18 3.35
C MET A 361 -16.67 21.47 3.83
N SER A 362 -16.43 22.68 4.34
CA SER A 362 -15.23 22.93 5.13
C SER A 362 -15.35 22.26 6.50
N ARG A 363 -14.36 21.43 6.87
CA ARG A 363 -14.33 20.74 8.18
C ARG A 363 -14.27 21.74 9.33
N VAL A 364 -13.54 22.82 9.13
CA VAL A 364 -13.40 23.92 10.06
C VAL A 364 -14.15 25.11 9.50
N THR A 365 -15.15 25.56 10.23
CA THR A 365 -15.81 26.85 9.99
C THR A 365 -15.76 27.63 11.27
N VAL A 366 -15.92 28.93 11.14
CA VAL A 366 -15.89 29.82 12.27
C VAL A 366 -17.08 29.53 13.23
N ASP A 367 -18.28 29.30 12.68
CA ASP A 367 -19.47 28.84 13.44
C ASP A 367 -19.24 27.49 14.16
N TYR A 368 -18.47 26.59 13.55
CA TYR A 368 -18.14 25.31 14.16
C TYR A 368 -17.18 25.46 15.36
N ASN A 369 -16.14 26.29 15.22
CA ASN A 369 -15.19 26.54 16.30
C ASN A 369 -15.86 27.19 17.52
N ALA A 370 -16.78 28.12 17.26
CA ALA A 370 -17.67 28.70 18.26
C ALA A 370 -18.47 27.64 19.04
N ALA A 371 -19.09 26.72 18.32
CA ALA A 371 -19.87 25.63 18.88
C ALA A 371 -19.01 24.70 19.75
N VAL A 372 -17.79 24.37 19.30
CA VAL A 372 -16.82 23.56 20.06
C VAL A 372 -16.46 24.22 21.40
N VAL A 373 -16.12 25.51 21.40
CA VAL A 373 -15.75 26.23 22.64
C VAL A 373 -16.94 26.30 23.62
N THR A 374 -18.14 26.53 23.11
CA THR A 374 -19.36 26.52 23.92
C THR A 374 -19.58 25.16 24.57
N LEU A 375 -19.38 24.09 23.80
CA LEU A 375 -19.53 22.71 24.25
C LEU A 375 -18.44 22.29 25.25
N ASP A 376 -17.21 22.76 25.09
CA ASP A 376 -16.11 22.53 26.04
C ASP A 376 -16.43 23.09 27.43
N LEU A 377 -16.95 24.32 27.47
CA LEU A 377 -17.38 24.96 28.72
C LEU A 377 -18.58 24.25 29.33
N ALA A 378 -19.58 23.90 28.51
CA ALA A 378 -20.80 23.24 28.94
C ALA A 378 -20.52 21.83 29.50
N SER A 379 -19.69 21.04 28.82
CA SER A 379 -19.21 19.73 29.28
C SER A 379 -18.41 19.84 30.57
N SER A 380 -17.53 20.84 30.70
CA SER A 380 -16.76 21.08 31.93
C SER A 380 -17.67 21.30 33.14
N VAL A 381 -18.77 22.06 32.99
CA VAL A 381 -19.77 22.30 34.04
C VAL A 381 -20.58 21.03 34.34
N ALA A 382 -20.93 20.26 33.32
CA ALA A 382 -21.68 19.02 33.48
C ALA A 382 -20.89 17.90 34.21
N THR A 383 -19.56 17.88 34.10
CA THR A 383 -18.72 16.83 34.69
C THR A 383 -18.21 17.11 36.11
N VAL A 384 -18.48 18.30 36.68
CA VAL A 384 -17.94 18.69 38.01
C VAL A 384 -18.51 17.84 39.14
N ASP A 385 -19.81 17.57 39.10
CA ASP A 385 -20.43 16.70 40.10
C ASP A 385 -20.14 15.25 39.70
N ARG A 386 -19.69 14.42 40.64
CA ARG A 386 -19.21 13.05 40.39
C ARG A 386 -20.25 12.19 39.66
N GLY A 387 -20.22 12.23 38.33
CA GLY A 387 -21.06 11.45 37.43
C GLY A 387 -21.89 12.33 36.50
N THR A 388 -21.68 12.16 35.20
CA THR A 388 -22.49 12.78 34.15
C THR A 388 -23.92 12.25 34.24
N SER A 389 -24.89 13.13 34.51
CA SER A 389 -26.29 12.72 34.52
C SER A 389 -26.78 12.49 33.09
N GLN A 390 -27.58 11.45 32.85
CA GLN A 390 -28.19 11.18 31.55
C GLN A 390 -29.08 12.35 31.08
N ARG A 391 -29.56 13.17 32.04
CA ARG A 391 -30.33 14.39 31.79
C ARG A 391 -29.45 15.52 31.23
N ALA A 392 -28.24 15.71 31.75
CA ALA A 392 -27.29 16.70 31.21
C ALA A 392 -26.88 16.36 29.79
N VAL A 393 -26.62 15.08 29.49
CA VAL A 393 -26.30 14.61 28.13
C VAL A 393 -27.46 14.92 27.17
N ALA A 394 -28.70 14.56 27.54
CA ALA A 394 -29.86 14.83 26.71
C ALA A 394 -30.10 16.33 26.45
N LEU A 395 -29.82 17.18 27.44
CA LEU A 395 -29.90 18.64 27.29
C LEU A 395 -28.85 19.17 26.32
N LEU A 396 -27.60 18.70 26.42
CA LEU A 396 -26.53 19.06 25.50
C LEU A 396 -26.80 18.58 24.07
N GLU A 397 -27.34 17.37 23.88
CA GLU A 397 -27.72 16.88 22.55
C GLU A 397 -28.83 17.72 21.92
N GLN A 398 -29.89 18.00 22.69
CA GLN A 398 -30.99 18.85 22.25
C GLN A 398 -30.50 20.26 21.89
N HIS A 399 -29.49 20.72 22.61
CA HIS A 399 -28.87 22.00 22.37
C HIS A 399 -28.10 22.05 21.05
N ILE A 400 -27.26 21.04 20.78
CA ILE A 400 -26.56 20.88 19.51
C ILE A 400 -27.58 20.82 18.36
N ASP A 401 -28.70 20.12 18.54
CA ASP A 401 -29.77 20.05 17.54
C ASP A 401 -30.44 21.41 17.24
N SER A 402 -30.41 22.34 18.20
CA SER A 402 -31.01 23.67 18.07
C SER A 402 -30.17 24.65 17.25
N TRP A 403 -28.89 24.34 17.00
CA TRP A 403 -27.98 25.17 16.19
C TRP A 403 -28.30 25.11 14.70
N GLY A 404 -29.41 25.76 14.32
CA GLY A 404 -29.96 25.82 12.97
C GLY A 404 -28.97 26.27 11.89
N HIS A 405 -28.01 27.12 12.26
CA HIS A 405 -26.96 27.66 11.39
C HIS A 405 -25.90 26.62 11.02
N LEU A 406 -25.72 25.56 11.83
CA LEU A 406 -24.79 24.47 11.55
C LEU A 406 -25.45 23.41 10.67
N ARG A 407 -24.68 22.81 9.76
CA ARG A 407 -25.14 21.67 8.96
C ARG A 407 -25.35 20.42 9.82
N ILE A 408 -26.11 19.46 9.31
CA ILE A 408 -26.41 18.19 9.99
C ILE A 408 -25.11 17.43 10.30
N SER A 409 -24.18 17.37 9.34
CA SER A 409 -22.85 16.77 9.48
C SER A 409 -22.04 17.38 10.63
N HIS A 410 -22.01 18.71 10.75
CA HIS A 410 -21.37 19.41 11.88
C HIS A 410 -22.04 19.08 13.22
N ARG A 411 -23.37 19.05 13.28
CA ARG A 411 -24.10 18.71 14.51
C ARG A 411 -23.84 17.28 14.96
N THR A 412 -23.87 16.31 14.04
CA THR A 412 -23.56 14.91 14.34
C THR A 412 -22.13 14.77 14.88
N ARG A 413 -21.18 15.48 14.26
CA ARG A 413 -19.79 15.51 14.72
C ARG A 413 -19.65 16.16 16.11
N LEU A 414 -20.34 17.27 16.36
CA LEU A 414 -20.36 17.92 17.69
C LEU A 414 -20.94 17.01 18.78
N LYS A 415 -21.95 16.19 18.46
CA LYS A 415 -22.45 15.18 19.40
C LYS A 415 -21.39 14.11 19.72
N ALA A 416 -20.64 13.66 18.72
CA ALA A 416 -19.52 12.74 18.95
C ALA A 416 -18.41 13.38 19.79
N TYR A 417 -18.05 14.63 19.50
CA TYR A 417 -17.09 15.42 20.27
C TYR A 417 -17.55 15.62 21.73
N MET A 418 -18.83 15.91 21.96
CA MET A 418 -19.42 16.00 23.30
C MET A 418 -19.18 14.71 24.09
N LEU A 419 -19.51 13.55 23.52
CA LEU A 419 -19.35 12.26 24.21
C LEU A 419 -17.90 12.00 24.63
N MET A 420 -16.93 12.45 23.83
CA MET A 420 -15.51 12.40 24.17
C MET A 420 -15.19 13.33 25.36
N GLN A 421 -15.63 14.59 25.32
CA GLN A 421 -15.38 15.59 26.38
C GLN A 421 -16.01 15.21 27.73
N LEU A 422 -17.14 14.50 27.72
CA LEU A 422 -17.76 14.02 28.95
C LEU A 422 -16.94 12.94 29.68
N GLN A 423 -16.03 12.26 28.98
CA GLN A 423 -15.12 11.27 29.54
C GLN A 423 -13.75 11.87 29.90
N GLN A 424 -13.27 12.80 29.06
CA GLN A 424 -12.02 13.52 29.26
C GLN A 424 -12.28 15.03 29.17
N PRO A 425 -12.69 15.68 30.27
CA PRO A 425 -13.06 17.10 30.23
C PRO A 425 -11.86 17.98 29.90
N PRO A 426 -12.08 19.09 29.17
CA PRO A 426 -10.98 19.92 28.69
C PRO A 426 -10.37 20.72 29.85
N ASN A 427 -9.06 20.95 29.78
CA ASN A 427 -8.40 21.80 30.76
C ASN A 427 -8.77 23.26 30.51
N LEU A 428 -9.37 23.94 31.50
CA LEU A 428 -9.68 25.38 31.40
C LEU A 428 -8.46 26.26 31.02
N ALA A 429 -7.24 25.81 31.32
CA ALA A 429 -6.01 26.52 30.91
C ALA A 429 -5.81 26.55 29.38
N SER A 430 -6.19 25.48 28.65
CA SER A 430 -6.06 25.42 27.19
C SER A 430 -7.13 26.24 26.46
N LEU A 431 -8.26 26.51 27.13
CA LEU A 431 -9.36 27.31 26.56
C LEU A 431 -9.14 28.82 26.74
N LYS A 432 -8.28 29.24 27.67
CA LYS A 432 -8.08 30.66 28.03
C LYS A 432 -7.68 31.55 26.85
N LYS A 433 -6.87 31.04 25.90
CA LYS A 433 -6.46 31.76 24.68
C LYS A 433 -7.62 31.96 23.70
N LYS A 434 -8.49 30.95 23.56
CA LYS A 434 -9.69 31.01 22.71
C LYS A 434 -10.84 31.83 23.32
N LEU A 435 -10.87 31.95 24.65
CA LEU A 435 -11.89 32.70 25.40
C LEU A 435 -11.54 34.20 25.56
N SER A 436 -10.27 34.58 25.38
CA SER A 436 -9.83 35.96 25.53
C SER A 436 -10.16 36.87 24.35
N SER A 437 -10.43 36.30 23.16
CA SER A 437 -10.81 37.03 21.94
C SER A 437 -12.29 37.42 21.88
N LEU A 438 -13.10 37.00 22.86
CA LEU A 438 -14.56 37.20 22.85
C LEU A 438 -15.00 38.60 23.29
N ASN A 439 -16.04 39.13 22.66
CA ASN A 439 -16.68 40.39 23.01
C ASN A 439 -17.58 40.27 24.25
N GLN A 440 -18.00 41.40 24.83
CA GLN A 440 -18.70 41.41 26.12
C GLN A 440 -20.10 40.77 26.07
N ASP A 441 -20.84 40.93 24.96
CA ASP A 441 -22.19 40.37 24.79
C ASP A 441 -22.15 38.85 24.56
N GLU A 442 -21.14 38.35 23.83
CA GLU A 442 -20.85 36.92 23.65
C GLU A 442 -20.55 36.23 24.99
N LYS A 443 -19.71 36.88 25.81
CA LYS A 443 -19.35 36.39 27.14
C LYS A 443 -20.57 36.26 28.04
N GLN A 444 -21.50 37.23 28.00
CA GLN A 444 -22.74 37.17 28.78
C GLN A 444 -23.66 36.04 28.32
N THR A 445 -23.74 35.79 27.01
CA THR A 445 -24.62 34.78 26.44
C THR A 445 -24.14 33.36 26.73
N ILE A 446 -22.83 33.10 26.60
CA ILE A 446 -22.19 31.83 27.02
C ILE A 446 -22.43 31.60 28.51
N VAL A 447 -22.24 32.63 29.33
CA VAL A 447 -22.47 32.56 30.77
C VAL A 447 -23.92 32.25 31.12
N GLY A 448 -24.89 32.88 30.45
CA GLY A 448 -26.31 32.61 30.62
C GLY A 448 -26.61 31.12 30.37
N CYS A 449 -26.09 30.57 29.28
CA CYS A 449 -26.19 29.15 28.97
C CYS A 449 -25.59 28.27 30.07
N LEU A 450 -24.38 28.58 30.56
CA LEU A 450 -23.71 27.81 31.61
C LEU A 450 -24.47 27.84 32.94
N THR A 451 -25.03 28.99 33.33
CA THR A 451 -25.85 29.09 34.56
C THR A 451 -27.17 28.34 34.44
N HIS A 452 -27.78 28.34 33.24
CA HIS A 452 -29.00 27.56 32.99
C HIS A 452 -28.72 26.06 33.00
N LEU A 453 -27.60 25.62 32.42
CA LEU A 453 -27.20 24.22 32.39
C LEU A 453 -26.85 23.70 33.79
N ALA A 454 -26.20 24.54 34.61
CA ALA A 454 -25.90 24.23 36.01
C ALA A 454 -27.16 23.96 36.87
N HIS A 455 -28.28 24.64 36.58
CA HIS A 455 -29.57 24.41 37.26
C HIS A 455 -30.35 23.22 36.72
N ALA A 456 -30.23 22.95 35.41
CA ALA A 456 -30.99 21.87 34.76
C ALA A 456 -30.49 20.47 35.13
N ASP A 457 -29.23 20.36 35.55
CA ASP A 457 -28.56 19.12 35.99
C ASP A 457 -28.82 18.77 37.48
N GLY A 458 -29.47 19.65 38.25
CA GLY A 458 -29.83 19.41 39.65
C GLY A 458 -29.48 20.56 40.59
N ALA A 459 -29.35 20.28 41.89
CA ALA A 459 -28.98 21.28 42.88
C ALA A 459 -27.55 21.78 42.62
N VAL A 460 -27.38 23.10 42.52
CA VAL A 460 -26.07 23.72 42.27
C VAL A 460 -25.13 23.46 43.46
N THR A 461 -24.10 22.64 43.25
CA THR A 461 -23.11 22.30 44.28
C THR A 461 -22.06 23.40 44.46
N PRO A 462 -21.40 23.49 45.64
CA PRO A 462 -20.32 24.44 45.87
C PRO A 462 -19.13 24.27 44.90
N GLU A 463 -18.90 23.06 44.40
CA GLU A 463 -17.83 22.76 43.44
C GLU A 463 -18.16 23.33 42.05
N LYS A 464 -19.43 23.20 41.60
CA LYS A 464 -19.93 23.85 40.37
C LYS A 464 -19.84 25.37 40.45
N VAL A 465 -20.20 25.98 41.58
CA VAL A 465 -20.07 27.45 41.77
C VAL A 465 -18.60 27.88 41.68
N ARG A 466 -17.66 27.14 42.28
CA ARG A 466 -16.22 27.45 42.17
C ARG A 466 -15.70 27.34 40.74
N LEU A 467 -16.19 26.39 39.94
CA LEU A 467 -15.84 26.30 38.52
C LEU A 467 -16.40 27.50 37.74
N LEU A 468 -17.67 27.84 37.95
CA LEU A 468 -18.30 29.00 37.33
C LEU A 468 -17.57 30.31 37.70
N GLU A 469 -17.15 30.49 38.96
CA GLU A 469 -16.31 31.63 39.37
C GLU A 469 -14.98 31.66 38.60
N ARG A 470 -14.33 30.50 38.41
CA ARG A 470 -13.10 30.40 37.61
C ARG A 470 -13.34 30.74 36.15
N ILE A 471 -14.46 30.33 35.57
CA ILE A 471 -14.87 30.65 34.20
C ILE A 471 -15.14 32.16 34.08
N TYR A 472 -15.87 32.77 35.02
CA TYR A 472 -16.10 34.23 35.04
C TYR A 472 -14.79 35.01 35.12
N ARG A 473 -13.86 34.60 35.99
CA ARG A 473 -12.51 35.21 36.05
C ARG A 473 -11.73 35.02 34.75
N ALA A 474 -11.85 33.87 34.08
CA ALA A 474 -11.21 33.62 32.79
C ALA A 474 -11.79 34.49 31.66
N LEU A 475 -13.10 34.73 31.68
CA LEU A 475 -13.83 35.60 30.74
C LEU A 475 -13.68 37.11 31.06
N ARG A 476 -12.98 37.47 32.14
CA ARG A 476 -12.87 38.85 32.68
C ARG A 476 -14.21 39.49 33.06
N LEU A 477 -15.16 38.68 33.52
CA LEU A 477 -16.45 39.12 34.05
C LEU A 477 -16.41 39.24 35.58
N ASP A 478 -17.25 40.11 36.13
CA ASP A 478 -17.37 40.28 37.59
C ASP A 478 -17.98 39.03 38.25
N PRO A 479 -17.25 38.32 39.13
CA PRO A 479 -17.76 37.14 39.83
C PRO A 479 -19.01 37.42 40.69
N HIS A 480 -19.29 38.66 41.07
CA HIS A 480 -20.50 38.98 41.84
C HIS A 480 -21.79 38.82 41.01
N THR A 481 -21.72 38.98 39.69
CA THR A 481 -22.86 38.80 38.77
C THR A 481 -23.26 37.32 38.60
N LEU A 482 -22.38 36.38 38.98
CA LEU A 482 -22.69 34.95 39.00
C LEU A 482 -23.82 34.63 39.99
N TYR A 483 -23.79 35.24 41.17
CA TYR A 483 -24.76 35.00 42.23
C TYR A 483 -26.16 35.55 41.88
N SER A 484 -26.23 36.70 41.21
CA SER A 484 -27.50 37.23 40.68
C SER A 484 -28.06 36.36 39.55
N ASN A 485 -27.22 35.85 38.66
CA ASN A 485 -27.65 34.99 37.56
C ASN A 485 -28.10 33.60 38.05
N LEU A 486 -27.40 33.03 39.03
CA LEU A 486 -27.81 31.81 39.71
C LEU A 486 -29.17 31.99 40.42
N HIS A 487 -29.39 33.11 41.10
CA HIS A 487 -30.67 33.38 41.76
C HIS A 487 -31.80 33.74 40.79
N GLY A 488 -31.53 34.46 39.71
CA GLY A 488 -32.52 34.77 38.68
C GLY A 488 -33.02 33.52 37.93
N ALA A 489 -32.10 32.61 37.61
CA ALA A 489 -32.44 31.33 37.01
C ALA A 489 -33.20 30.40 37.97
N ALA A 490 -32.88 30.42 39.27
CA ALA A 490 -33.60 29.68 40.31
C ALA A 490 -35.01 30.25 40.60
N ALA A 491 -35.14 31.59 40.66
CA ALA A 491 -36.42 32.28 40.90
C ALA A 491 -37.40 32.10 39.72
N GLY A 492 -36.89 31.98 38.50
CA GLY A 492 -37.68 31.57 37.34
C GLY A 492 -38.25 30.14 37.42
N SER A 493 -37.69 29.28 38.29
CA SER A 493 -38.20 27.94 38.59
C SER A 493 -39.26 27.92 39.71
N GLN A 494 -39.51 29.05 40.37
CA GLN A 494 -40.51 29.20 41.43
C GLN A 494 -41.34 30.47 41.25
N THR A 495 -42.26 30.49 40.29
CA THR A 495 -43.32 31.52 40.22
C THR A 495 -44.67 30.91 39.85
N GLY A 496 -45.32 30.29 40.84
CA GLY A 496 -46.78 30.40 40.97
C GLY A 496 -47.05 31.42 42.09
N PRO A 497 -47.79 32.52 41.85
CA PRO A 497 -47.98 33.52 42.88
C PRO A 497 -49.02 33.02 43.88
N VAL A 498 -48.67 32.96 45.16
CA VAL A 498 -49.66 32.96 46.25
C VAL A 498 -49.58 34.32 46.92
N SER A 499 -50.43 35.23 46.45
CA SER A 499 -50.79 36.44 47.20
C SER A 499 -51.73 36.06 48.35
N THR A 500 -51.35 36.54 49.53
CA THR A 500 -52.11 36.61 50.77
C THR A 500 -53.38 37.46 50.62
N ALA A 501 -54.54 36.90 50.98
CA ALA A 501 -55.71 37.65 51.44
C ALA A 501 -56.57 36.78 52.38
N LEU A 502 -56.91 37.32 53.55
CA LEU A 502 -57.74 36.69 54.58
C LEU A 502 -59.24 36.81 54.27
N SER A 503 -60.02 35.73 54.43
CA SER A 503 -61.14 35.63 55.41
C SER A 503 -62.08 34.42 55.20
N ALA A 504 -62.29 33.70 56.31
CA ALA A 504 -63.34 32.77 56.77
C ALA A 504 -64.46 32.24 55.83
N THR A 505 -64.63 30.90 55.81
CA THR A 505 -65.78 30.16 56.41
C THR A 505 -65.60 28.63 56.30
N THR A 506 -66.20 27.92 57.25
CA THR A 506 -66.11 26.49 57.60
C THR A 506 -66.82 25.51 56.65
N ALA A 507 -66.24 24.31 56.41
CA ALA A 507 -66.84 22.97 56.69
C ALA A 507 -66.13 21.78 55.96
N THR A 508 -65.78 20.74 56.75
CA THR A 508 -65.76 19.26 56.50
C THR A 508 -65.12 18.64 55.23
N GLY A 509 -64.14 17.70 55.43
CA GLY A 509 -63.38 16.94 54.41
C GLY A 509 -64.10 15.73 53.77
N PRO A 510 -63.45 14.61 53.34
CA PRO A 510 -62.02 14.28 53.15
C PRO A 510 -61.68 13.63 51.76
N ASP A 511 -60.44 13.12 51.61
CA ASP A 511 -59.92 12.08 50.67
C ASP A 511 -59.01 12.42 49.44
N LYS A 512 -57.73 12.02 49.61
CA LYS A 512 -56.80 11.25 48.72
C LYS A 512 -56.23 11.78 47.37
N LYS A 513 -54.90 11.95 47.45
CA LYS A 513 -53.78 11.34 46.67
C LYS A 513 -53.20 12.05 45.42
N PRO A 514 -51.88 11.87 45.19
CA PRO A 514 -51.01 12.79 44.48
C PRO A 514 -50.74 12.38 43.02
N GLY A 515 -50.53 13.36 42.16
CA GLY A 515 -50.11 13.12 40.78
C GLY A 515 -49.88 14.45 40.05
N SER A 516 -48.70 15.04 40.25
CA SER A 516 -48.23 16.17 39.45
C SER A 516 -46.97 15.72 38.73
N GLY A 517 -47.15 15.16 37.54
CA GLY A 517 -46.08 15.06 36.56
C GLY A 517 -45.56 16.46 36.24
N ILE A 518 -44.24 16.61 36.26
CA ILE A 518 -43.56 17.86 35.92
C ILE A 518 -43.84 18.12 34.43
N VAL A 519 -44.68 19.11 34.15
CA VAL A 519 -44.91 19.63 32.80
C VAL A 519 -43.72 20.51 32.43
N LEU A 520 -42.94 20.07 31.43
CA LEU A 520 -41.85 20.85 30.86
C LEU A 520 -42.43 22.10 30.18
N ASP A 521 -42.01 23.28 30.64
CA ASP A 521 -42.38 24.56 30.04
C ASP A 521 -41.66 24.75 28.70
N MET A 522 -42.39 24.49 27.61
CA MET A 522 -41.90 24.59 26.24
C MET A 522 -41.49 26.02 25.84
N GLY A 523 -41.99 27.05 26.53
CA GLY A 523 -41.54 28.43 26.35
C GLY A 523 -40.12 28.65 26.86
N ARG A 524 -39.78 28.00 27.98
CA ARG A 524 -38.44 28.05 28.59
C ARG A 524 -37.38 27.35 27.73
N VAL A 525 -37.73 26.21 27.13
CA VAL A 525 -36.88 25.50 26.17
C VAL A 525 -36.65 26.35 24.91
N ALA A 526 -37.66 27.08 24.44
CA ALA A 526 -37.54 27.95 23.27
C ALA A 526 -36.66 29.18 23.51
N GLN A 527 -36.60 29.69 24.74
CA GLN A 527 -35.70 30.78 25.13
C GLN A 527 -34.24 30.31 25.18
N LEU A 528 -34.02 29.13 25.78
CA LEU A 528 -32.70 28.48 25.84
C LEU A 528 -32.13 28.18 24.44
N ARG A 529 -33.00 27.82 23.48
CA ARG A 529 -32.63 27.65 22.05
C ARG A 529 -32.16 28.95 21.39
N ARG A 530 -32.77 30.08 21.75
CA ARG A 530 -32.51 31.37 21.10
C ARG A 530 -31.20 31.96 21.60
N GLU A 531 -31.04 31.99 22.93
CA GLU A 531 -29.87 32.56 23.57
C GLU A 531 -28.59 31.84 23.16
N THR A 532 -28.60 30.50 23.01
CA THR A 532 -27.35 29.81 22.67
C THR A 532 -27.10 29.61 21.18
N ALA A 533 -28.13 29.72 20.34
CA ALA A 533 -27.91 29.93 18.92
C ALA A 533 -27.25 31.30 18.65
N GLU A 534 -27.62 32.34 19.41
CA GLU A 534 -26.96 33.64 19.36
C GLU A 534 -25.51 33.56 19.89
N ALA A 535 -25.25 32.85 20.99
CA ALA A 535 -23.89 32.67 21.50
C ALA A 535 -22.96 32.04 20.45
N SER A 536 -23.41 30.97 19.78
CA SER A 536 -22.62 30.29 18.74
C SER A 536 -22.45 31.13 17.48
N ALA A 537 -23.45 31.92 17.09
CA ALA A 537 -23.35 32.82 15.93
C ALA A 537 -22.44 34.03 16.18
N LEU A 538 -22.40 34.57 17.39
CA LEU A 538 -21.56 35.72 17.72
C LEU A 538 -20.09 35.34 17.88
N LEU A 539 -19.83 34.20 18.51
CA LEU A 539 -18.51 33.56 18.52
C LEU A 539 -17.98 33.31 17.10
N ALA A 540 -18.87 33.27 16.10
CA ALA A 540 -18.53 33.04 14.71
C ALA A 540 -18.16 34.30 13.89
N ASP A 541 -18.24 35.49 14.46
CA ASP A 541 -17.60 36.65 13.82
C ASP A 541 -16.15 36.81 14.32
N VAL A 542 -15.83 36.31 15.52
CA VAL A 542 -14.51 36.44 16.14
C VAL A 542 -13.40 35.64 15.44
N PHE A 543 -13.66 34.42 14.95
CA PHE A 543 -12.63 33.66 14.20
C PHE A 543 -12.57 34.00 12.70
N ARG A 544 -13.34 34.98 12.22
CA ARG A 544 -13.27 35.42 10.82
C ARG A 544 -12.04 36.31 10.58
N ASP A 545 -11.62 37.08 11.59
CA ASP A 545 -10.46 37.99 11.51
C ASP A 545 -9.10 37.27 11.72
N ASP A 546 -9.04 36.17 12.49
CA ASP A 546 -7.79 35.43 12.73
C ASP A 546 -7.31 34.58 11.53
N GLN A 547 -8.18 34.30 10.54
CA GLN A 547 -7.83 33.48 9.36
C GLN A 547 -7.10 34.26 8.26
N GLU A 548 -7.16 35.59 8.26
CA GLU A 548 -6.49 36.42 7.24
C GLU A 548 -4.97 36.53 7.50
N ASP A 549 -4.54 36.39 8.75
CA ASP A 549 -3.12 36.46 9.15
C ASP A 549 -2.36 35.12 8.97
N GLU A 550 -3.03 33.96 9.07
CA GLU A 550 -2.38 32.63 8.89
C GLU A 550 -2.15 32.26 7.41
N GLN A 551 -2.78 32.95 6.45
CA GLN A 551 -2.62 32.67 5.00
C GLN A 551 -1.37 33.33 4.37
N GLN A 552 -0.66 34.20 5.09
CA GLN A 552 0.58 34.84 4.62
C GLN A 552 1.84 34.04 4.97
N ASP A 553 1.87 33.28 6.06
CA ASP A 553 3.05 32.49 6.48
C ASP A 553 3.22 31.17 5.69
N ASP A 554 2.15 30.60 5.13
CA ASP A 554 2.18 29.32 4.41
C ASP A 554 2.69 29.42 2.95
N LYS A 555 2.92 30.64 2.42
CA LYS A 555 3.47 30.85 1.06
C LYS A 555 4.99 30.93 0.99
N GLN A 556 5.69 31.00 2.14
CA GLN A 556 7.14 31.19 2.18
C GLN A 556 7.95 29.94 2.54
N ILE A 557 7.30 28.79 2.73
CA ILE A 557 7.95 27.50 3.03
C ILE A 557 8.01 26.57 1.78
N ALA A 558 7.39 26.96 0.66
CA ALA A 558 7.25 26.13 -0.54
C ALA A 558 8.29 26.35 -1.65
N GLU A 559 9.35 27.15 -1.44
CA GLU A 559 10.33 27.50 -2.48
C GLU A 559 11.79 27.11 -2.20
N ASP A 560 12.08 26.19 -1.26
CA ASP A 560 13.49 25.86 -0.90
C ASP A 560 13.87 24.37 -0.99
N ASP A 561 13.20 23.56 -1.85
CA ASP A 561 13.64 22.18 -2.12
C ASP A 561 13.58 21.78 -3.61
N ALA A 562 13.80 22.74 -4.50
CA ALA A 562 13.85 22.50 -5.93
C ALA A 562 15.11 23.10 -6.55
N SER A 563 16.28 22.49 -6.31
CA SER A 563 17.40 22.55 -7.25
C SER A 563 18.53 21.59 -6.88
N GLN A 564 18.72 20.55 -7.69
CA GLN A 564 20.02 20.10 -8.19
C GLN A 564 19.82 18.98 -9.25
N ASP A 565 19.37 19.37 -10.43
CA ASP A 565 19.66 18.62 -11.66
C ASP A 565 20.71 19.42 -12.44
N THR A 566 21.95 18.93 -12.44
CA THR A 566 22.99 19.39 -13.38
C THR A 566 22.92 18.55 -14.65
N PRO A 567 22.92 19.16 -15.85
CA PRO A 567 23.07 18.41 -17.09
C PRO A 567 24.55 18.15 -17.32
N ASP A 568 24.98 16.89 -17.41
CA ASP A 568 26.25 16.58 -18.03
C ASP A 568 26.09 15.50 -19.08
N THR A 569 26.55 15.85 -20.27
CA THR A 569 26.47 15.06 -21.50
C THR A 569 27.87 14.54 -21.72
N ASP A 570 28.16 13.29 -21.32
CA ASP A 570 29.21 12.47 -21.93
C ASP A 570 29.08 10.99 -21.51
N ALA A 571 28.69 10.16 -22.49
CA ALA A 571 28.90 8.71 -22.58
C ALA A 571 28.66 7.81 -21.34
N HIS A 572 27.41 7.67 -20.91
CA HIS A 572 26.99 6.51 -20.12
C HIS A 572 26.90 5.27 -21.02
N LEU A 573 27.92 4.39 -20.99
CA LEU A 573 27.78 3.06 -21.58
C LEU A 573 26.92 2.22 -20.64
N HIS A 574 25.81 1.69 -21.17
CA HIS A 574 25.03 0.64 -20.51
C HIS A 574 24.53 0.97 -19.08
N GLY A 575 24.32 2.26 -18.75
CA GLY A 575 23.78 2.69 -17.46
C GLY A 575 24.80 2.81 -16.33
N LEU A 576 26.10 2.62 -16.61
CA LEU A 576 27.19 2.90 -15.68
C LEU A 576 27.48 4.40 -15.58
N ASP A 577 27.89 4.87 -14.40
CA ASP A 577 28.43 6.23 -14.26
C ASP A 577 29.75 6.41 -15.02
N ALA A 578 30.23 7.65 -15.11
CA ALA A 578 31.44 7.99 -15.87
C ALA A 578 32.71 7.30 -15.35
N GLY A 579 32.80 7.04 -14.03
CA GLY A 579 33.92 6.36 -13.40
C GLY A 579 33.96 4.88 -13.78
N HIS A 580 32.83 4.19 -13.60
CA HIS A 580 32.69 2.77 -13.95
C HIS A 580 32.79 2.51 -15.45
N SER A 581 32.28 3.42 -16.30
CA SER A 581 32.43 3.32 -17.76
C SER A 581 33.89 3.48 -18.22
N THR A 582 34.69 4.27 -17.51
CA THR A 582 36.13 4.43 -17.78
C THR A 582 36.91 3.22 -17.30
N PHE A 583 36.55 2.70 -16.13
CA PHE A 583 37.16 1.49 -15.58
C PHE A 583 36.87 0.24 -16.42
N LEU A 584 35.65 0.08 -16.94
CA LEU A 584 35.28 -0.99 -17.86
C LEU A 584 36.14 -0.98 -19.14
N ARG A 585 36.34 0.19 -19.75
CA ARG A 585 37.22 0.36 -20.92
C ARG A 585 38.67 -0.05 -20.64
N LEU A 586 39.15 0.22 -19.43
CA LEU A 586 40.49 -0.19 -19.01
C LEU A 586 40.56 -1.72 -18.85
N LEU A 587 39.58 -2.34 -18.17
CA LEU A 587 39.55 -3.78 -17.94
C LEU A 587 39.62 -4.57 -19.24
N VAL A 588 38.81 -4.22 -20.24
CA VAL A 588 38.74 -4.93 -21.53
C VAL A 588 39.97 -4.73 -22.43
N SER A 589 40.91 -3.86 -22.05
CA SER A 589 42.13 -3.62 -22.86
C SER A 589 43.15 -4.76 -22.78
N ARG A 590 43.02 -5.67 -21.80
CA ARG A 590 43.89 -6.84 -21.61
C ARG A 590 43.08 -8.03 -21.12
N ASN A 591 43.51 -9.23 -21.44
CA ASN A 591 42.80 -10.45 -21.08
C ASN A 591 43.06 -10.89 -19.62
N GLN A 592 44.10 -10.37 -18.97
CA GLN A 592 44.46 -10.66 -17.59
C GLN A 592 45.12 -9.44 -16.93
N TRP A 593 44.83 -9.27 -15.64
CA TRP A 593 45.39 -8.21 -14.79
C TRP A 593 45.87 -8.78 -13.46
N SER A 594 46.97 -8.24 -12.93
CA SER A 594 47.29 -8.50 -11.52
C SER A 594 46.44 -7.61 -10.61
N ARG A 595 46.09 -8.11 -9.43
CA ARG A 595 45.24 -7.36 -8.48
C ARG A 595 45.84 -6.00 -8.12
N ARG A 596 47.16 -5.94 -7.89
CA ARG A 596 47.88 -4.71 -7.54
C ARG A 596 47.80 -3.63 -8.63
N GLU A 597 47.79 -4.02 -9.90
CA GLU A 597 47.68 -3.05 -11.01
C GLU A 597 46.28 -2.43 -11.05
N LEU A 598 45.24 -3.23 -10.82
CA LEU A 598 43.88 -2.74 -10.80
C LEU A 598 43.58 -1.89 -9.55
N GLU A 599 44.15 -2.23 -8.38
CA GLU A 599 44.03 -1.40 -7.17
C GLU A 599 44.60 0.01 -7.37
N ILE A 600 45.75 0.13 -8.07
CA ILE A 600 46.36 1.41 -8.42
C ILE A 600 45.44 2.17 -9.39
N ALA A 601 44.92 1.51 -10.42
CA ALA A 601 44.05 2.13 -11.42
C ALA A 601 42.72 2.62 -10.84
N THR A 602 42.09 1.84 -9.94
CA THR A 602 40.83 2.24 -9.30
C THR A 602 41.02 3.37 -8.30
N ALA A 603 42.17 3.43 -7.62
CA ALA A 603 42.49 4.53 -6.70
C ALA A 603 42.61 5.88 -7.42
N GLU A 604 43.17 5.91 -8.64
CA GLU A 604 43.21 7.11 -9.49
C GLU A 604 41.82 7.57 -9.94
N MET A 605 40.87 6.62 -10.06
CA MET A 605 39.47 6.86 -10.45
C MET A 605 38.53 7.07 -9.25
N ALA A 606 39.06 7.13 -8.02
CA ALA A 606 38.30 7.20 -6.77
C ALA A 606 37.27 6.06 -6.56
N LEU A 607 37.55 4.88 -7.11
CA LEU A 607 36.73 3.67 -6.98
C LEU A 607 37.40 2.65 -6.05
N MET A 608 36.58 1.84 -5.36
CA MET A 608 37.07 0.66 -4.64
C MET A 608 37.07 -0.54 -5.59
N LEU A 609 38.21 -1.25 -5.69
CA LEU A 609 38.39 -2.31 -6.68
C LEU A 609 37.28 -3.37 -6.66
N ASP A 610 37.05 -4.00 -5.52
CA ASP A 610 36.07 -5.08 -5.42
C ASP A 610 34.65 -4.61 -5.73
N GLY A 611 34.27 -3.44 -5.23
CA GLY A 611 32.96 -2.85 -5.52
C GLY A 611 32.79 -2.47 -6.99
N ALA A 612 33.85 -2.00 -7.63
CA ALA A 612 33.83 -1.64 -9.05
C ALA A 612 33.77 -2.88 -9.96
N LEU A 613 34.50 -3.96 -9.61
CA LEU A 613 34.43 -5.23 -10.33
C LEU A 613 33.06 -5.90 -10.16
N GLU A 614 32.50 -5.89 -8.94
CA GLU A 614 31.16 -6.40 -8.64
C GLU A 614 30.11 -5.64 -9.43
N GLN A 615 30.12 -4.30 -9.40
CA GLN A 615 29.14 -3.48 -10.12
C GLN A 615 29.23 -3.64 -11.66
N ILE A 616 30.44 -3.83 -12.20
CA ILE A 616 30.64 -4.09 -13.63
C ILE A 616 30.18 -5.51 -14.00
N ASN A 617 30.47 -6.50 -13.16
CA ASN A 617 30.01 -7.86 -13.37
C ASN A 617 28.49 -7.96 -13.25
N ASP A 618 27.88 -7.30 -12.28
CA ASP A 618 26.42 -7.23 -12.12
C ASP A 618 25.76 -6.61 -13.34
N MET A 619 26.29 -5.48 -13.83
CA MET A 619 25.83 -4.86 -15.09
C MET A 619 25.94 -5.84 -16.26
N ALA A 620 27.07 -6.55 -16.37
CA ALA A 620 27.29 -7.49 -17.44
C ALA A 620 26.42 -8.74 -17.35
N PHE A 621 26.13 -9.22 -16.15
CA PHE A 621 25.15 -10.26 -15.90
C PHE A 621 23.74 -9.80 -16.25
N GLU A 622 23.36 -8.57 -15.88
CA GLU A 622 22.05 -7.99 -16.21
C GLU A 622 21.83 -7.82 -17.72
N LEU A 623 22.88 -7.55 -18.49
CA LEU A 623 22.77 -7.24 -19.92
C LEU A 623 23.15 -8.39 -20.87
N PHE A 624 24.12 -9.22 -20.48
CA PHE A 624 24.74 -10.22 -21.35
C PHE A 624 24.82 -11.62 -20.70
N ASP A 625 24.29 -11.80 -19.48
CA ASP A 625 24.25 -13.07 -18.74
C ASP A 625 25.64 -13.73 -18.55
N MET A 626 26.70 -12.92 -18.49
CA MET A 626 28.06 -13.37 -18.23
C MET A 626 28.86 -12.27 -17.52
N PRO A 627 29.83 -12.60 -16.66
CA PRO A 627 30.67 -11.61 -16.01
C PRO A 627 31.70 -11.03 -16.99
N VAL A 628 32.14 -9.79 -16.74
CA VAL A 628 33.30 -9.21 -17.44
C VAL A 628 34.59 -9.83 -16.95
N SER A 629 34.68 -10.10 -15.65
CA SER A 629 35.92 -10.57 -15.01
C SER A 629 35.68 -11.61 -13.91
N GLU A 630 36.60 -12.58 -13.78
CA GLU A 630 36.59 -13.60 -12.72
C GLU A 630 38.00 -13.83 -12.14
N GLY A 631 38.07 -14.30 -10.89
CA GLY A 631 39.32 -14.61 -10.20
C GLY A 631 39.78 -13.52 -9.22
N ASP A 632 40.66 -13.88 -8.28
CA ASP A 632 41.15 -12.96 -7.24
C ASP A 632 42.55 -12.38 -7.53
N ASP A 633 43.47 -13.20 -8.06
CA ASP A 633 44.78 -12.82 -8.60
C ASP A 633 45.40 -14.02 -9.38
N PRO A 634 45.57 -13.94 -10.71
CA PRO A 634 45.20 -12.83 -11.58
C PRO A 634 43.67 -12.71 -11.77
N ILE A 635 43.22 -11.51 -12.09
CA ILE A 635 41.84 -11.23 -12.52
C ILE A 635 41.80 -11.44 -14.05
N GLU A 636 41.01 -12.42 -14.49
CA GLU A 636 40.88 -12.81 -15.89
C GLU A 636 39.64 -12.16 -16.51
N ILE A 637 39.78 -11.64 -17.73
CA ILE A 637 38.68 -10.99 -18.47
C ILE A 637 38.05 -12.00 -19.42
N ASN A 638 36.73 -12.13 -19.34
CA ASN A 638 35.97 -13.05 -20.19
C ASN A 638 36.03 -12.59 -21.66
N PRO A 639 36.59 -13.38 -22.59
CA PRO A 639 36.72 -12.97 -23.99
C PRO A 639 35.38 -12.97 -24.74
N ASP A 640 34.40 -13.76 -24.31
CA ASP A 640 33.10 -13.89 -25.00
C ASP A 640 32.25 -12.63 -24.81
N ILE A 641 32.46 -11.88 -23.72
CA ILE A 641 31.78 -10.61 -23.47
C ILE A 641 32.32 -9.47 -24.35
N LEU A 642 33.56 -9.58 -24.86
CA LEU A 642 34.18 -8.53 -25.67
C LEU A 642 33.49 -8.36 -27.03
N SER A 643 32.91 -9.43 -27.58
CA SER A 643 32.09 -9.36 -28.80
C SER A 643 30.74 -8.68 -28.59
N GLU A 644 30.20 -8.74 -27.37
CA GLU A 644 28.87 -8.24 -27.02
C GLU A 644 28.91 -6.78 -26.51
N LEU A 645 30.00 -6.36 -25.87
CA LEU A 645 30.15 -5.03 -25.25
C LEU A 645 30.23 -3.86 -26.25
N ALA A 646 30.43 -4.11 -27.55
CA ALA A 646 30.51 -3.11 -28.64
C ALA A 646 31.14 -1.76 -28.20
N LEU A 647 32.32 -1.83 -27.58
CA LEU A 647 33.05 -0.70 -26.96
C LEU A 647 33.89 0.11 -27.95
#